data_AF-A0A8C5Q558-F1
#
_entry.id   AF-A0A8C5Q558-F1
#
_cell.length_a   1.000
_cell.length_b   1.000
_cell.length_c   1.000
_cell.angle_alpha   90.00
_cell.angle_beta   90.00
_cell.angle_gamma   90.00
#
_symmetry.space_group_name_H-M   'P 1'
#
loop_
_entity.id
_entity.type
_entity.pdbx_description
1 polymer ?
#
loop_
_entity_poly.entity_id
_entity_poly.type
_entity_poly.pdbx_seq_one_letter_code
_entity_poly.pdbx_strand_id
1 'polypeptide(L)'
;MSGFSPELIDYLEGKISFEEFEKRREERQANEKKNALKSSSEVTEYDEDPNVPSTSGGSHGKHRSYTEEEGDMPDGVSKSVHRAFASMIGEEEKDDEEDDEDDEDADDNPEQPSAGDVFALEMELNRENKKMMKERRPRSKLPKALRGLMGEANIRFARGEGEDAILMCMEIIRQAPLAYEPFSTLAMIYEDQGDMEKSLQFELIAAHLNPSDTEEWVRLAEMSLEQDNIKQAIFCYSKALKYNPTNVRYLWERSSLYEQVGEHKMAMDGYRKILNLLTPSDGDRFMQLTRDMAKTYYETNDVLSAIGVIEEAFSKHQSLVAIEDVNIAAELYISNKQYDKALEVITQFAGITLKKESEGSQCAETAVCHIPEGVPIDITVKMMLCLIHLNILEPVNSMLTTLMEQNPEEMGDLYLDAAEAFMDIGEYNSAIPLLSALVCSEKYNLAVVWLRHADCLKALGHMEQAAESYSKVVDMAPLHLDARISLSTLQQQLGQPEKALEALEPMYDPDTLAQDANAAQQELKLLLHRSTLLFSQGKMYDYVDTLLTMLAMLLKIAMNRAQVCLISSSKSGERHLYLIKVSRDKISDNDDQDSANGDAKAIFAILTSVLSKDDWWNLLLKAIYALCDLGRYKEGELLVDSSLEYYSFYDDRQKRKELEYFGLSAAILDKNFRKAYNYIRIMLMEDVNKPQLWNIFNQVTMHSQDVRHHRFCLRLMLKNPENLALCVLSGHNAFVSGSFKHALAQYVQAFRMQSDDPLHSLCIGLTFVHMASQKFVLKRHALLVQGFSFLNKYLDLRGPCQETLYNLGRALHQMGLTYLAIHYYQQALELPPLQLELARLATALQVDILHCYKWIVSWQENSRYTSFKGIYSLLRVGRE
;
A
#
# COMPACT_ATOMS: atom_id res chain seq x y z
N MET A 1 -5.54 -10.82 -51.65
CA MET A 1 -6.01 -11.61 -50.49
C MET A 1 -6.96 -10.73 -49.73
N SER A 2 -8.28 -10.95 -49.81
CA SER A 2 -9.27 -10.00 -49.24
C SER A 2 -10.45 -10.68 -48.54
N GLY A 3 -10.28 -11.92 -48.07
CA GLY A 3 -11.38 -12.68 -47.44
C GLY A 3 -10.93 -13.70 -46.40
N PHE A 4 -9.65 -13.73 -46.05
CA PHE A 4 -9.21 -14.40 -44.83
C PHE A 4 -9.20 -13.37 -43.70
N SER A 5 -9.28 -13.82 -42.45
CA SER A 5 -8.84 -12.96 -41.36
C SER A 5 -7.35 -12.66 -41.60
N PRO A 6 -6.91 -11.39 -41.50
CA PRO A 6 -5.54 -11.00 -41.84
C PRO A 6 -4.48 -11.80 -41.07
N GLU A 7 -4.84 -12.28 -39.88
CA GLU A 7 -3.99 -13.07 -39.00
C GLU A 7 -3.84 -14.52 -39.46
N LEU A 8 -4.87 -15.13 -40.04
CA LEU A 8 -4.74 -16.49 -40.61
C LEU A 8 -3.86 -16.48 -41.86
N ILE A 9 -3.91 -15.39 -42.66
CA ILE A 9 -2.98 -15.19 -43.78
C ILE A 9 -1.56 -15.11 -43.25
N ASP A 10 -1.33 -14.26 -42.25
CA ASP A 10 0.00 -14.06 -41.70
C ASP A 10 0.56 -15.35 -41.09
N TYR A 11 -0.28 -16.21 -40.48
CA TYR A 11 0.13 -17.52 -39.96
C TYR A 11 0.47 -18.51 -41.08
N LEU A 12 -0.40 -18.63 -42.10
CA LEU A 12 -0.17 -19.51 -43.26
C LEU A 12 1.02 -19.07 -44.13
N GLU A 13 1.36 -17.78 -44.13
CA GLU A 13 2.56 -17.23 -44.77
C GLU A 13 3.82 -17.32 -43.89
N GLY A 14 3.72 -17.92 -42.68
CA GLY A 14 4.83 -18.07 -41.73
C GLY A 14 5.33 -16.76 -41.10
N LYS A 15 4.54 -15.68 -41.20
CA LYS A 15 4.90 -14.33 -40.71
C LYS A 15 4.63 -14.13 -39.23
N ILE A 16 3.69 -14.88 -38.66
CA ILE A 16 3.36 -14.85 -37.23
C ILE A 16 3.31 -16.26 -36.67
N SER A 17 3.61 -16.41 -35.39
CA SER A 17 3.51 -17.69 -34.69
C SER A 17 2.04 -18.05 -34.42
N PHE A 18 1.77 -19.33 -34.12
CA PHE A 18 0.43 -19.78 -33.73
C PHE A 18 -0.10 -19.04 -32.50
N GLU A 19 0.78 -18.67 -31.55
CA GLU A 19 0.41 -17.90 -30.36
C GLU A 19 -0.06 -16.48 -30.70
N GLU A 20 0.64 -15.83 -31.64
CA GLU A 20 0.30 -14.49 -32.08
C GLU A 20 -0.96 -14.48 -32.96
N PHE A 21 -1.22 -15.58 -33.66
CA PHE A 21 -2.49 -15.82 -34.35
C PHE A 21 -3.67 -15.95 -33.37
N GLU A 22 -3.57 -16.79 -32.33
CA GLU A 22 -4.62 -16.98 -31.32
C GLU A 22 -4.92 -15.70 -30.55
N LYS A 23 -3.88 -15.00 -30.08
CA LYS A 23 -4.06 -13.74 -29.34
C LYS A 23 -4.85 -12.70 -30.14
N ARG A 24 -4.49 -12.50 -31.41
CA ARG A 24 -5.19 -11.54 -32.28
C ARG A 24 -6.61 -12.01 -32.63
N ARG A 25 -6.86 -13.33 -32.63
CA ARG A 25 -8.18 -13.92 -32.83
C ARG A 25 -9.09 -13.73 -31.62
N GLU A 26 -8.59 -13.97 -30.41
CA GLU A 26 -9.32 -13.76 -29.15
C GLU A 26 -9.64 -12.28 -28.93
N GLU A 27 -8.67 -11.38 -29.19
CA GLU A 27 -8.88 -9.93 -29.14
C GLU A 27 -9.99 -9.47 -30.08
N ARG A 28 -10.11 -10.10 -31.26
CA ARG A 28 -11.19 -9.82 -32.22
C ARG A 28 -12.54 -10.32 -31.71
N GLN A 29 -12.62 -11.56 -31.22
CA GLN A 29 -13.85 -12.14 -30.68
C GLN A 29 -14.35 -11.39 -29.43
N ALA A 30 -13.44 -10.96 -28.55
CA ALA A 30 -13.76 -10.14 -27.39
C ALA A 30 -14.26 -8.74 -27.79
N ASN A 31 -13.69 -8.14 -28.85
CA ASN A 31 -14.15 -6.87 -29.39
C ASN A 31 -15.50 -6.98 -30.12
N GLU A 32 -15.76 -8.09 -30.81
CA GLU A 32 -17.04 -8.38 -31.44
C GLU A 32 -18.14 -8.59 -30.39
N LYS A 33 -17.86 -9.34 -29.30
CA LYS A 33 -18.77 -9.45 -28.14
C LYS A 33 -19.05 -8.10 -27.49
N LYS A 34 -18.02 -7.26 -27.27
CA LYS A 34 -18.19 -5.90 -26.70
C LYS A 34 -18.99 -4.96 -27.61
N ASN A 35 -18.88 -5.11 -28.92
CA ASN A 35 -19.63 -4.30 -29.89
C ASN A 35 -21.09 -4.77 -30.02
N ALA A 36 -21.35 -6.07 -29.88
CA ALA A 36 -22.71 -6.62 -29.84
C ALA A 36 -23.47 -6.20 -28.56
N LEU A 37 -22.80 -6.06 -27.42
CA LEU A 37 -23.39 -5.53 -26.18
C LEU A 37 -23.62 -4.01 -26.20
N LYS A 38 -22.93 -3.25 -27.07
CA LYS A 38 -23.14 -1.80 -27.22
C LYS A 38 -24.28 -1.44 -28.18
N SER A 39 -24.58 -2.31 -29.14
CA SER A 39 -25.66 -2.07 -30.12
C SER A 39 -27.06 -2.37 -29.56
N SER A 40 -27.16 -3.03 -28.40
CA SER A 40 -28.44 -3.30 -27.71
C SER A 40 -28.86 -2.20 -26.70
N SER A 41 -28.00 -1.23 -26.39
CA SER A 41 -28.23 -0.22 -25.34
C SER A 41 -28.51 1.21 -25.83
N GLU A 42 -28.70 1.45 -27.13
CA GLU A 42 -29.05 2.78 -27.66
C GLU A 42 -30.32 2.74 -28.52
N VAL A 43 -31.48 2.61 -27.86
CA VAL A 43 -32.77 3.09 -28.39
C VAL A 43 -33.56 3.73 -27.25
N THR A 44 -33.51 5.07 -27.18
CA THR A 44 -34.67 5.98 -26.96
C THR A 44 -34.18 7.40 -26.75
N GLU A 45 -34.49 8.32 -27.66
CA GLU A 45 -35.23 9.55 -27.35
C GLU A 45 -35.60 10.30 -28.64
N TYR A 46 -36.85 10.78 -28.65
CA TYR A 46 -37.51 11.45 -29.75
C TYR A 46 -37.05 12.91 -29.88
N ASP A 47 -37.00 13.43 -31.11
CA ASP A 47 -37.42 14.82 -31.35
C ASP A 47 -37.88 15.01 -32.80
N GLU A 48 -39.04 15.68 -32.92
CA GLU A 48 -39.70 16.07 -34.16
C GLU A 48 -39.08 17.36 -34.71
N ASP A 49 -38.79 17.44 -36.02
CA ASP A 49 -39.27 18.57 -36.83
C ASP A 49 -39.22 18.25 -38.34
N PRO A 50 -40.24 18.63 -39.14
CA PRO A 50 -40.37 18.27 -40.54
C PRO A 50 -40.00 19.45 -41.44
N ASN A 51 -39.03 19.31 -42.35
CA ASN A 51 -38.97 20.17 -43.54
C ASN A 51 -38.07 19.65 -44.67
N VAL A 52 -38.73 19.43 -45.81
CA VAL A 52 -38.28 19.67 -47.20
C VAL A 52 -37.53 18.52 -47.91
N PRO A 53 -37.80 18.31 -49.23
CA PRO A 53 -37.90 16.97 -49.81
C PRO A 53 -36.89 16.68 -50.92
N SER A 54 -36.90 15.42 -51.39
CA SER A 54 -36.71 14.96 -52.78
C SER A 54 -35.59 15.58 -53.64
N THR A 55 -34.70 14.76 -54.20
CA THR A 55 -34.69 14.44 -55.65
C THR A 55 -33.51 13.57 -56.11
N SER A 56 -33.89 12.60 -56.94
CA SER A 56 -33.24 11.93 -58.08
C SER A 56 -31.87 12.36 -58.65
N GLY A 57 -31.18 11.35 -59.20
CA GLY A 57 -30.28 11.42 -60.37
C GLY A 57 -28.79 11.41 -59.98
N GLY A 58 -27.93 10.52 -60.48
CA GLY A 58 -27.89 9.86 -61.77
C GLY A 58 -26.54 10.17 -62.42
N SER A 59 -25.63 9.19 -62.39
CA SER A 59 -24.48 8.95 -63.30
C SER A 59 -23.49 10.10 -63.62
N HIS A 60 -22.19 9.80 -63.45
CA HIS A 60 -21.01 10.14 -64.26
C HIS A 60 -19.82 10.28 -63.29
N GLY A 61 -18.63 9.74 -63.51
CA GLY A 61 -18.07 9.06 -64.66
C GLY A 61 -16.74 8.41 -64.29
N LYS A 62 -16.24 7.63 -65.24
CA LYS A 62 -14.96 6.92 -65.25
C LYS A 62 -13.79 7.84 -64.90
N HIS A 63 -12.85 7.35 -64.09
CA HIS A 63 -11.45 7.30 -64.50
C HIS A 63 -10.73 6.13 -63.81
N ARG A 64 -10.19 5.26 -64.66
CA ARG A 64 -9.38 4.09 -64.35
C ARG A 64 -7.96 4.44 -64.80
N SER A 65 -6.98 4.27 -63.94
CA SER A 65 -5.58 4.08 -64.35
C SER A 65 -4.85 3.33 -63.24
N TYR A 66 -4.64 2.03 -63.42
CA TYR A 66 -3.43 1.37 -62.93
C TYR A 66 -3.07 0.27 -63.92
N THR A 67 -1.83 0.39 -64.40
CA THR A 67 -1.09 -0.57 -65.21
C THR A 67 -0.84 -1.84 -64.41
N GLU A 68 -1.01 -2.97 -65.10
CA GLU A 68 -0.64 -4.32 -64.69
C GLU A 68 0.88 -4.47 -64.72
N GLU A 69 1.45 -5.15 -63.72
CA GLU A 69 2.63 -5.99 -63.93
C GLU A 69 2.35 -7.37 -63.30
N GLU A 70 2.45 -8.38 -64.16
CA GLU A 70 2.39 -9.81 -63.84
C GLU A 70 3.71 -10.24 -63.17
N GLY A 71 3.60 -11.09 -62.15
CA GLY A 71 4.73 -11.81 -61.57
C GLY A 71 4.27 -13.17 -61.04
N ASP A 72 4.80 -14.24 -61.63
CA ASP A 72 4.68 -15.63 -61.19
C ASP A 72 5.37 -15.83 -59.83
N MET A 73 4.75 -16.65 -58.96
CA MET A 73 5.33 -17.14 -57.70
C MET A 73 5.62 -18.65 -57.80
N PRO A 74 6.60 -19.20 -57.05
CA PRO A 74 7.26 -20.48 -57.38
C PRO A 74 6.48 -21.74 -57.00
N ASP A 75 5.39 -21.64 -56.22
CA ASP A 75 4.78 -22.81 -55.55
C ASP A 75 3.37 -23.13 -56.07
N GLY A 76 3.27 -23.52 -57.34
CA GLY A 76 2.35 -24.55 -57.86
C GLY A 76 0.83 -24.52 -57.58
N VAL A 77 0.27 -23.58 -56.82
CA VAL A 77 -1.15 -23.57 -56.42
C VAL A 77 -1.87 -22.39 -57.05
N SER A 78 -2.90 -22.69 -57.84
CA SER A 78 -3.70 -21.68 -58.55
C SER A 78 -4.40 -20.71 -57.58
N LYS A 79 -4.43 -19.41 -57.93
CA LYS A 79 -5.22 -18.36 -57.23
C LYS A 79 -6.71 -18.73 -57.06
N SER A 80 -7.25 -19.65 -57.86
CA SER A 80 -8.61 -20.18 -57.72
C SER A 80 -8.79 -21.10 -56.51
N VAL A 81 -7.75 -21.84 -56.13
CA VAL A 81 -7.72 -22.77 -55.00
C VAL A 81 -7.68 -21.95 -53.70
N HIS A 82 -6.79 -20.97 -53.59
CA HIS A 82 -6.76 -20.00 -52.48
C HIS A 82 -8.10 -19.27 -52.26
N ARG A 83 -8.84 -18.99 -53.34
CA ARG A 83 -10.15 -18.32 -53.27
C ARG A 83 -11.28 -19.24 -52.80
N ALA A 84 -11.19 -20.54 -53.05
CA ALA A 84 -12.15 -21.53 -52.56
C ALA A 84 -11.92 -21.85 -51.06
N PHE A 85 -10.66 -21.84 -50.61
CA PHE A 85 -10.27 -22.02 -49.20
C PHE A 85 -10.75 -20.87 -48.30
N ALA A 86 -10.65 -19.62 -48.76
CA ALA A 86 -11.15 -18.46 -48.03
C ALA A 86 -12.67 -18.48 -47.80
N SER A 87 -13.43 -19.20 -48.64
CA SER A 87 -14.90 -19.28 -48.56
C SER A 87 -15.41 -20.35 -47.60
N MET A 88 -14.59 -21.34 -47.21
CA MET A 88 -14.99 -22.44 -46.32
C MET A 88 -14.70 -22.18 -44.85
N ILE A 89 -13.78 -21.26 -44.56
CA ILE A 89 -13.34 -20.92 -43.19
C ILE A 89 -14.25 -19.84 -42.57
N GLY A 90 -15.17 -19.26 -43.35
CA GLY A 90 -16.23 -18.37 -42.88
C GLY A 90 -17.46 -19.13 -42.40
N GLU A 91 -17.55 -19.33 -41.08
CA GLU A 91 -18.74 -19.55 -40.25
C GLU A 91 -19.59 -20.82 -40.50
N GLU A 92 -19.48 -21.79 -39.59
CA GLU A 92 -20.64 -22.56 -39.11
C GLU A 92 -21.04 -21.97 -37.75
N GLU A 93 -22.26 -21.43 -37.68
CA GLU A 93 -22.93 -20.99 -36.46
C GLU A 93 -22.85 -22.09 -35.40
N LYS A 94 -22.48 -21.72 -34.18
CA LYS A 94 -22.69 -22.55 -33.01
C LYS A 94 -23.51 -21.80 -31.99
N ASP A 95 -24.71 -22.34 -31.86
CA ASP A 95 -25.61 -22.35 -30.73
C ASP A 95 -24.90 -22.18 -29.39
N ASP A 96 -25.45 -21.26 -28.61
CA ASP A 96 -25.13 -20.96 -27.23
C ASP A 96 -25.39 -22.19 -26.35
N GLU A 97 -24.34 -22.70 -25.70
CA GLU A 97 -24.47 -23.36 -24.40
C GLU A 97 -23.92 -22.33 -23.39
N GLU A 98 -24.83 -21.62 -22.74
CA GLU A 98 -24.56 -20.83 -21.55
C GLU A 98 -24.21 -21.82 -20.43
N ASP A 99 -22.97 -21.73 -19.91
CA ASP A 99 -22.64 -22.27 -18.59
C ASP A 99 -23.24 -21.30 -17.57
N ASP A 100 -24.37 -21.70 -17.00
CA ASP A 100 -24.93 -21.15 -15.77
C ASP A 100 -23.95 -21.44 -14.62
N GLU A 101 -23.33 -20.39 -14.07
CA GLU A 101 -22.87 -20.40 -12.68
C GLU A 101 -23.96 -19.77 -11.82
N ASP A 102 -24.48 -20.59 -10.92
CA ASP A 102 -25.45 -20.27 -9.88
C ASP A 102 -24.97 -19.13 -8.97
N ASP A 103 -25.74 -18.04 -8.93
CA ASP A 103 -25.89 -17.22 -7.72
C ASP A 103 -27.40 -17.17 -7.41
N GLU A 104 -27.79 -17.80 -6.31
CA GLU A 104 -29.16 -17.82 -5.78
C GLU A 104 -29.59 -16.42 -5.31
N ASP A 105 -30.77 -15.96 -5.76
CA ASP A 105 -31.79 -15.39 -4.87
C ASP A 105 -33.18 -15.22 -5.53
N ALA A 106 -34.11 -16.06 -5.06
CA ALA A 106 -35.55 -15.86 -4.85
C ALA A 106 -36.59 -15.72 -6.01
N ASP A 107 -37.41 -16.79 -6.08
CA ASP A 107 -38.89 -16.83 -6.24
C ASP A 107 -39.53 -16.56 -7.62
N ASP A 108 -39.92 -17.62 -8.36
CA ASP A 108 -41.34 -18.00 -8.59
C ASP A 108 -41.48 -19.19 -9.58
N ASN A 109 -42.45 -20.08 -9.31
CA ASN A 109 -42.80 -21.34 -10.01
C ASN A 109 -42.92 -21.28 -11.56
N PRO A 110 -42.44 -22.29 -12.32
CA PRO A 110 -42.83 -22.50 -13.72
C PRO A 110 -43.91 -23.59 -13.91
N GLU A 111 -44.94 -23.26 -14.71
CA GLU A 111 -45.92 -24.23 -15.24
C GLU A 111 -45.27 -25.17 -16.28
N GLN A 112 -45.51 -26.47 -16.14
CA GLN A 112 -45.05 -27.52 -17.07
C GLN A 112 -45.81 -27.49 -18.41
N PRO A 113 -45.13 -27.67 -19.57
CA PRO A 113 -45.79 -27.83 -20.87
C PRO A 113 -46.52 -29.18 -20.99
N SER A 114 -47.67 -29.18 -21.67
CA SER A 114 -48.55 -30.35 -21.78
C SER A 114 -48.02 -31.41 -22.75
N ALA A 115 -48.45 -32.66 -22.57
CA ALA A 115 -48.05 -33.82 -23.37
C ALA A 115 -48.27 -33.70 -24.90
N GLY A 116 -49.05 -32.72 -25.37
CA GLY A 116 -49.20 -32.41 -26.79
C GLY A 116 -47.99 -31.70 -27.41
N ASP A 117 -47.31 -30.86 -26.63
CA ASP A 117 -46.15 -30.07 -27.09
C ASP A 117 -44.87 -30.91 -27.10
N VAL A 118 -44.75 -31.84 -26.14
CA VAL A 118 -43.67 -32.84 -26.10
C VAL A 118 -43.76 -33.80 -27.30
N PHE A 119 -44.97 -34.18 -27.72
CA PHE A 119 -45.14 -35.07 -28.88
C PHE A 119 -44.91 -34.36 -30.22
N ALA A 120 -45.18 -33.05 -30.30
CA ALA A 120 -44.84 -32.23 -31.47
C ALA A 120 -43.32 -32.05 -31.59
N LEU A 121 -42.65 -31.68 -30.48
CA LEU A 121 -41.19 -31.57 -30.43
C LEU A 121 -40.50 -32.91 -30.70
N GLU A 122 -40.98 -34.01 -30.14
CA GLU A 122 -40.40 -35.34 -30.36
C GLU A 122 -40.59 -35.82 -31.80
N MET A 123 -41.69 -35.43 -32.46
CA MET A 123 -41.94 -35.76 -33.86
C MET A 123 -41.13 -34.86 -34.83
N GLU A 124 -40.82 -33.62 -34.44
CA GLU A 124 -39.94 -32.68 -35.16
C GLU A 124 -38.47 -33.04 -34.97
N LEU A 125 -38.04 -33.33 -33.74
CA LEU A 125 -36.70 -33.82 -33.38
C LEU A 125 -36.43 -35.20 -33.98
N ASN A 126 -37.42 -36.09 -34.09
CA ASN A 126 -37.25 -37.35 -34.83
C ASN A 126 -37.28 -37.17 -36.36
N ARG A 127 -37.84 -36.07 -36.88
CA ARG A 127 -37.73 -35.69 -38.30
C ARG A 127 -36.38 -35.07 -38.61
N GLU A 128 -35.83 -34.28 -37.70
CA GLU A 128 -34.51 -33.67 -37.77
C GLU A 128 -33.41 -34.67 -37.48
N ASN A 129 -33.54 -35.55 -36.49
CA ASN A 129 -32.64 -36.68 -36.28
C ASN A 129 -32.71 -37.68 -37.43
N LYS A 130 -33.86 -37.87 -38.11
CA LYS A 130 -33.92 -38.62 -39.39
C LYS A 130 -33.34 -37.86 -40.58
N LYS A 131 -33.21 -36.53 -40.53
CA LYS A 131 -32.46 -35.72 -41.53
C LYS A 131 -30.96 -35.78 -41.26
N MET A 132 -30.51 -35.55 -40.02
CA MET A 132 -29.11 -35.68 -39.58
C MET A 132 -28.59 -37.12 -39.71
N MET A 133 -29.41 -38.14 -39.41
CA MET A 133 -29.06 -39.55 -39.67
C MET A 133 -29.16 -39.93 -41.16
N LYS A 134 -29.90 -39.20 -42.00
CA LYS A 134 -29.91 -39.41 -43.47
C LYS A 134 -28.69 -38.83 -44.17
N GLU A 135 -27.95 -37.96 -43.51
CA GLU A 135 -26.63 -37.48 -43.95
C GLU A 135 -25.46 -38.33 -43.39
N ARG A 136 -25.77 -39.43 -42.71
CA ARG A 136 -24.78 -40.49 -42.46
C ARG A 136 -24.61 -41.37 -43.70
N ARG A 137 -23.57 -41.08 -44.49
CA ARG A 137 -22.77 -42.09 -45.22
C ARG A 137 -21.43 -41.50 -45.65
N PRO A 138 -20.31 -42.21 -45.40
CA PRO A 138 -18.99 -41.75 -45.78
C PRO A 138 -18.93 -41.76 -47.30
N ARG A 139 -18.79 -40.59 -47.89
CA ARG A 139 -18.51 -40.45 -49.30
C ARG A 139 -17.34 -39.50 -49.40
N SER A 140 -16.18 -40.08 -49.67
CA SER A 140 -15.09 -39.41 -50.39
C SER A 140 -15.71 -38.39 -51.34
N LYS A 141 -15.49 -37.10 -51.06
CA LYS A 141 -15.98 -35.98 -51.87
C LYS A 141 -15.30 -35.97 -53.24
N LEU A 142 -14.40 -36.91 -53.52
CA LEU A 142 -13.78 -37.10 -54.83
C LEU A 142 -14.78 -37.72 -55.86
N PRO A 143 -15.02 -37.01 -56.98
CA PRO A 143 -15.64 -37.58 -58.17
C PRO A 143 -15.01 -38.92 -58.55
N LYS A 144 -15.80 -39.85 -59.12
CA LYS A 144 -15.30 -41.20 -59.48
C LYS A 144 -14.07 -41.19 -60.39
N ALA A 145 -13.93 -40.19 -61.25
CA ALA A 145 -12.76 -40.00 -62.11
C ALA A 145 -11.49 -39.62 -61.32
N LEU A 146 -11.63 -38.82 -60.26
CA LEU A 146 -10.54 -38.36 -59.41
C LEU A 146 -10.11 -39.38 -58.36
N ARG A 147 -10.96 -40.34 -58.00
CA ARG A 147 -10.59 -41.47 -57.14
C ARG A 147 -9.54 -42.40 -57.77
N GLY A 148 -9.57 -42.57 -59.09
CA GLY A 148 -8.56 -43.34 -59.81
C GLY A 148 -7.19 -42.65 -59.77
N LEU A 149 -7.17 -41.33 -60.03
CA LEU A 149 -5.99 -40.48 -59.92
C LEU A 149 -5.44 -40.44 -58.48
N MET A 150 -6.32 -40.36 -57.48
CA MET A 150 -5.93 -40.41 -56.05
C MET A 150 -5.30 -41.76 -55.68
N GLY A 151 -5.87 -42.87 -56.17
CA GLY A 151 -5.29 -44.20 -55.99
C GLY A 151 -3.92 -44.33 -56.67
N GLU A 152 -3.73 -43.75 -57.84
CA GLU A 152 -2.44 -43.70 -58.53
C GLU A 152 -1.41 -42.84 -57.78
N ALA A 153 -1.81 -41.68 -57.24
CA ALA A 153 -0.97 -40.84 -56.38
C ALA A 153 -0.48 -41.59 -55.13
N ASN A 154 -1.38 -42.30 -54.42
CA ASN A 154 -1.02 -43.10 -53.25
C ASN A 154 -0.08 -44.28 -53.61
N ILE A 155 -0.27 -44.92 -54.77
CA ILE A 155 0.61 -46.01 -55.24
C ILE A 155 2.00 -45.48 -55.62
N ARG A 156 2.09 -44.30 -56.23
CA ARG A 156 3.36 -43.64 -56.60
C ARG A 156 4.13 -43.20 -55.37
N PHE A 157 3.44 -42.65 -54.37
CA PHE A 157 4.01 -42.38 -53.06
C PHE A 157 4.56 -43.65 -52.39
N ALA A 158 3.78 -44.73 -52.35
CA ALA A 158 4.24 -46.02 -51.80
C ALA A 158 5.42 -46.65 -52.58
N ARG A 159 5.69 -46.21 -53.81
CA ARG A 159 6.86 -46.62 -54.62
C ARG A 159 8.10 -45.73 -54.41
N GLY A 160 7.99 -44.69 -53.58
CA GLY A 160 9.06 -43.72 -53.32
C GLY A 160 9.16 -42.59 -54.36
N GLU A 161 8.20 -42.50 -55.29
CA GLU A 161 8.14 -41.46 -56.32
C GLU A 161 7.35 -40.24 -55.82
N GLY A 162 7.88 -39.57 -54.79
CA GLY A 162 7.19 -38.50 -54.05
C GLY A 162 6.89 -37.24 -54.88
N GLU A 163 7.79 -36.83 -55.79
CA GLU A 163 7.60 -35.62 -56.62
C GLU A 163 6.42 -35.77 -57.61
N ASP A 164 6.31 -36.93 -58.25
CA ASP A 164 5.18 -37.26 -59.14
C ASP A 164 3.86 -37.33 -58.35
N ALA A 165 3.91 -37.84 -57.12
CA ALA A 165 2.75 -37.89 -56.22
C ALA A 165 2.26 -36.50 -55.81
N ILE A 166 3.17 -35.55 -55.54
CA ILE A 166 2.82 -34.15 -55.22
C ILE A 166 2.10 -33.49 -56.40
N LEU A 167 2.63 -33.64 -57.63
CA LEU A 167 2.02 -33.04 -58.83
C LEU A 167 0.61 -33.57 -59.08
N MET A 168 0.40 -34.87 -58.88
CA MET A 168 -0.93 -35.47 -58.99
C MET A 168 -1.88 -34.99 -57.89
N CYS A 169 -1.42 -34.89 -56.63
CA CYS A 169 -2.25 -34.37 -55.54
C CYS A 169 -2.64 -32.90 -55.77
N MET A 170 -1.72 -32.07 -56.25
CA MET A 170 -2.00 -30.67 -56.59
C MET A 170 -3.00 -30.53 -57.74
N GLU A 171 -2.92 -31.40 -58.76
CA GLU A 171 -3.91 -31.43 -59.85
C GLU A 171 -5.28 -31.90 -59.35
N ILE A 172 -5.33 -32.85 -58.40
CA ILE A 172 -6.58 -33.27 -57.75
C ILE A 172 -7.17 -32.12 -56.93
N ILE A 173 -6.36 -31.38 -56.18
CA ILE A 173 -6.77 -30.20 -55.41
C ILE A 173 -7.32 -29.10 -56.32
N ARG A 174 -6.69 -28.89 -57.48
CA ARG A 174 -7.13 -27.92 -58.49
C ARG A 174 -8.55 -28.24 -58.99
N GLN A 175 -8.90 -29.52 -59.10
CA GLN A 175 -10.19 -29.99 -59.58
C GLN A 175 -11.24 -30.17 -58.47
N ALA A 176 -10.82 -30.51 -57.25
CA ALA A 176 -11.67 -30.76 -56.10
C ALA A 176 -11.06 -30.16 -54.81
N PRO A 177 -11.21 -28.84 -54.58
CA PRO A 177 -10.60 -28.15 -53.43
C PRO A 177 -11.24 -28.49 -52.07
N LEU A 178 -12.36 -29.21 -52.07
CA LEU A 178 -13.15 -29.61 -50.89
C LEU A 178 -12.85 -31.04 -50.40
N ALA A 179 -11.97 -31.77 -51.08
CA ALA A 179 -11.61 -33.14 -50.74
C ALA A 179 -10.42 -33.13 -49.78
N TYR A 180 -10.52 -33.83 -48.65
CA TYR A 180 -9.46 -33.86 -47.63
C TYR A 180 -8.36 -34.87 -47.97
N GLU A 181 -8.68 -35.95 -48.70
CA GLU A 181 -7.74 -37.06 -48.96
C GLU A 181 -6.43 -36.61 -49.66
N PRO A 182 -6.44 -35.71 -50.67
CA PRO A 182 -5.21 -35.18 -51.28
C PRO A 182 -4.35 -34.36 -50.34
N PHE A 183 -4.95 -33.67 -49.36
CA PHE A 183 -4.21 -32.87 -48.38
C PHE A 183 -3.51 -33.74 -47.35
N SER A 184 -4.19 -34.78 -46.85
CA SER A 184 -3.58 -35.79 -45.96
C SER A 184 -2.43 -36.53 -46.65
N THR A 185 -2.58 -36.92 -47.93
CA THR A 185 -1.46 -37.52 -48.70
C THR A 185 -0.31 -36.55 -48.93
N LEU A 186 -0.57 -35.26 -49.18
CA LEU A 186 0.50 -34.27 -49.26
C LEU A 186 1.22 -34.07 -47.93
N ALA A 187 0.49 -34.00 -46.81
CA ALA A 187 1.08 -33.91 -45.48
C ALA A 187 2.03 -35.08 -45.21
N MET A 188 1.60 -36.31 -45.53
CA MET A 188 2.45 -37.51 -45.45
C MET A 188 3.70 -37.44 -46.32
N ILE A 189 3.58 -36.94 -47.56
CA ILE A 189 4.74 -36.81 -48.45
C ILE A 189 5.74 -35.78 -47.89
N TYR A 190 5.26 -34.66 -47.35
CA TYR A 190 6.13 -33.64 -46.75
C TYR A 190 6.72 -34.07 -45.41
N GLU A 191 6.00 -34.90 -44.63
CA GLU A 191 6.50 -35.57 -43.42
C GLU A 191 7.68 -36.50 -43.77
N ASP A 192 7.52 -37.37 -44.77
CA ASP A 192 8.58 -38.27 -45.27
C ASP A 192 9.79 -37.51 -45.86
N GLN A 193 9.57 -36.30 -46.38
CA GLN A 193 10.63 -35.42 -46.89
C GLN A 193 11.33 -34.60 -45.78
N GLY A 194 10.80 -34.61 -44.55
CA GLY A 194 11.32 -33.86 -43.41
C GLY A 194 10.92 -32.38 -43.38
N ASP A 195 10.01 -31.92 -44.25
CA ASP A 195 9.47 -30.55 -44.26
C ASP A 195 8.22 -30.49 -43.36
N MET A 196 8.46 -30.43 -42.05
CA MET A 196 7.43 -30.56 -41.03
C MET A 196 6.46 -29.37 -40.99
N GLU A 197 6.91 -28.17 -41.35
CA GLU A 197 6.07 -26.96 -41.37
C GLU A 197 4.98 -27.05 -42.45
N LYS A 198 5.36 -27.44 -43.68
CA LYS A 198 4.38 -27.63 -44.75
C LYS A 198 3.47 -28.83 -44.49
N SER A 199 4.02 -29.89 -43.90
CA SER A 199 3.24 -31.06 -43.50
C SER A 199 2.10 -30.67 -42.55
N LEU A 200 2.41 -29.91 -41.49
CA LEU A 200 1.42 -29.43 -40.52
C LEU A 200 0.37 -28.48 -41.15
N GLN A 201 0.76 -27.62 -42.09
CA GLN A 201 -0.18 -26.76 -42.81
C GLN A 201 -1.20 -27.55 -43.65
N PHE A 202 -0.73 -28.56 -44.40
CA PHE A 202 -1.62 -29.41 -45.20
C PHE A 202 -2.49 -30.31 -44.34
N GLU A 203 -1.96 -30.82 -43.22
CA GLU A 203 -2.71 -31.64 -42.26
C GLU A 203 -3.79 -30.82 -41.54
N LEU A 204 -3.51 -29.58 -41.16
CA LEU A 204 -4.50 -28.66 -40.60
C LEU A 204 -5.68 -28.44 -41.57
N ILE A 205 -5.38 -28.28 -42.87
CA ILE A 205 -6.41 -28.16 -43.90
C ILE A 205 -7.21 -29.47 -44.03
N ALA A 206 -6.54 -30.63 -43.99
CA ALA A 206 -7.20 -31.93 -44.05
C ALA A 206 -8.17 -32.14 -42.87
N ALA A 207 -7.74 -31.83 -41.64
CA ALA A 207 -8.54 -31.94 -40.42
C ALA A 207 -9.76 -31.00 -40.43
N HIS A 208 -9.62 -29.76 -40.94
CA HIS A 208 -10.74 -28.83 -41.10
C HIS A 208 -11.73 -29.23 -42.21
N LEU A 209 -11.26 -29.88 -43.28
CA LEU A 209 -12.13 -30.36 -44.36
C LEU A 209 -12.92 -31.63 -43.97
N ASN A 210 -12.44 -32.38 -42.97
CA ASN A 210 -13.14 -33.52 -42.38
C ASN A 210 -13.20 -33.42 -40.83
N PRO A 211 -14.02 -32.51 -40.27
CA PRO A 211 -14.07 -32.30 -38.83
C PRO A 211 -14.52 -33.54 -38.04
N SER A 212 -15.28 -34.44 -38.66
CA SER A 212 -15.85 -35.62 -38.01
C SER A 212 -14.85 -36.75 -37.73
N ASP A 213 -13.69 -36.73 -38.36
CA ASP A 213 -12.69 -37.78 -38.19
C ASP A 213 -11.72 -37.43 -37.06
N THR A 214 -11.83 -38.16 -35.96
CA THR A 214 -10.99 -37.90 -34.78
C THR A 214 -9.55 -38.34 -34.97
N GLU A 215 -9.26 -39.24 -35.90
CA GLU A 215 -7.89 -39.74 -36.13
C GLU A 215 -7.01 -38.65 -36.76
N GLU A 216 -7.55 -37.87 -37.70
CA GLU A 216 -6.85 -36.74 -38.36
C GLU A 216 -6.52 -35.63 -37.33
N TRP A 217 -7.44 -35.33 -36.40
CA TRP A 217 -7.15 -34.36 -35.32
C TRP A 217 -6.09 -34.85 -34.34
N VAL A 218 -6.04 -36.16 -34.06
CA VAL A 218 -5.03 -36.73 -33.16
C VAL A 218 -3.67 -36.75 -33.82
N ARG A 219 -3.61 -37.12 -35.10
CA ARG A 219 -2.38 -37.06 -35.88
C ARG A 219 -1.81 -35.64 -35.94
N LEU A 220 -2.67 -34.65 -36.19
CA LEU A 220 -2.29 -33.24 -36.13
C LEU A 220 -1.80 -32.84 -34.73
N ALA A 221 -2.40 -33.38 -33.65
CA ALA A 221 -1.94 -33.14 -32.29
C ALA A 221 -0.56 -33.75 -32.03
N GLU A 222 -0.32 -34.99 -32.46
CA GLU A 222 0.98 -35.69 -32.35
C GLU A 222 2.07 -34.93 -33.12
N MET A 223 1.81 -34.54 -34.37
CA MET A 223 2.74 -33.71 -35.17
C MET A 223 2.99 -32.34 -34.53
N SER A 224 1.98 -31.76 -33.86
CA SER A 224 2.15 -30.49 -33.13
C SER A 224 3.01 -30.68 -31.88
N LEU A 225 2.92 -31.83 -31.19
CA LEU A 225 3.79 -32.16 -30.06
C LEU A 225 5.23 -32.41 -30.51
N GLU A 226 5.45 -33.04 -31.67
CA GLU A 226 6.79 -33.21 -32.24
C GLU A 226 7.47 -31.88 -32.61
N GLN A 227 6.69 -30.81 -32.80
CA GLN A 227 7.16 -29.45 -33.01
C GLN A 227 7.20 -28.60 -31.72
N ASP A 228 7.00 -29.20 -30.54
CA ASP A 228 6.86 -28.52 -29.25
C ASP A 228 5.73 -27.44 -29.21
N ASN A 229 4.77 -27.50 -30.14
CA ASN A 229 3.62 -26.59 -30.22
C ASN A 229 2.46 -27.07 -29.34
N ILE A 230 2.63 -26.99 -28.02
CA ILE A 230 1.70 -27.54 -27.01
C ILE A 230 0.28 -26.96 -27.12
N LYS A 231 0.13 -25.65 -27.35
CA LYS A 231 -1.19 -24.99 -27.47
C LYS A 231 -1.99 -25.50 -28.66
N GLN A 232 -1.33 -25.74 -29.79
CA GLN A 232 -1.97 -26.30 -30.97
C GLN A 232 -2.41 -27.75 -30.72
N ALA A 233 -1.58 -28.54 -30.03
CA ALA A 233 -1.95 -29.90 -29.62
C ALA A 233 -3.20 -29.92 -28.72
N ILE A 234 -3.29 -29.02 -27.73
CA ILE A 234 -4.47 -28.86 -26.85
C ILE A 234 -5.74 -28.56 -27.67
N PHE A 235 -5.64 -27.67 -28.66
CA PHE A 235 -6.76 -27.35 -29.54
C PHE A 235 -7.22 -28.58 -30.34
N CYS A 236 -6.28 -29.32 -30.92
CA CYS A 236 -6.55 -30.51 -31.71
C CYS A 236 -7.21 -31.61 -30.87
N TYR A 237 -6.70 -31.87 -29.65
CA TYR A 237 -7.34 -32.79 -28.72
C TYR A 237 -8.74 -32.32 -28.28
N SER A 238 -8.95 -31.02 -28.10
CA SER A 238 -10.27 -30.47 -27.78
C SER A 238 -11.28 -30.66 -28.91
N LYS A 239 -10.86 -30.52 -30.17
CA LYS A 239 -11.69 -30.85 -31.34
C LYS A 239 -11.96 -32.34 -31.42
N ALA A 240 -10.97 -33.20 -31.20
CA ALA A 240 -11.16 -34.65 -31.18
C ALA A 240 -12.18 -35.08 -30.10
N LEU A 241 -12.09 -34.50 -28.90
CA LEU A 241 -13.00 -34.78 -27.79
C LEU A 241 -14.43 -34.29 -28.01
N LYS A 242 -14.64 -33.23 -28.79
CA LYS A 242 -15.97 -32.78 -29.17
C LYS A 242 -16.74 -33.86 -29.96
N TYR A 243 -16.03 -34.67 -30.75
CA TYR A 243 -16.64 -35.75 -31.53
C TYR A 243 -16.63 -37.10 -30.80
N ASN A 244 -15.61 -37.36 -29.96
CA ASN A 244 -15.49 -38.55 -29.12
C ASN A 244 -15.24 -38.19 -27.64
N PRO A 245 -16.28 -37.78 -26.88
CA PRO A 245 -16.14 -37.28 -25.52
C PRO A 245 -15.80 -38.35 -24.47
N THR A 246 -16.01 -39.63 -24.79
CA THR A 246 -15.82 -40.75 -23.85
C THR A 246 -14.43 -41.38 -23.93
N ASN A 247 -13.53 -40.87 -24.78
CA ASN A 247 -12.20 -41.46 -24.93
C ASN A 247 -11.24 -40.98 -23.83
N VAL A 248 -11.00 -41.86 -22.86
CA VAL A 248 -10.11 -41.61 -21.72
C VAL A 248 -8.69 -41.23 -22.16
N ARG A 249 -8.17 -41.81 -23.26
CA ARG A 249 -6.82 -41.50 -23.75
C ARG A 249 -6.70 -40.03 -24.15
N TYR A 250 -7.65 -39.51 -24.92
CA TYR A 250 -7.59 -38.12 -25.39
C TYR A 250 -7.83 -37.12 -24.26
N LEU A 251 -8.69 -37.47 -23.30
CA LEU A 251 -8.86 -36.67 -22.09
C LEU A 251 -7.55 -36.61 -21.29
N TRP A 252 -6.85 -37.74 -21.16
CA TRP A 252 -5.58 -37.83 -20.44
C TRP A 252 -4.50 -36.96 -21.10
N GLU A 253 -4.25 -37.16 -22.39
CA GLU A 253 -3.23 -36.39 -23.12
C GLU A 253 -3.52 -34.89 -23.04
N ARG A 254 -4.77 -34.47 -23.24
CA ARG A 254 -5.13 -33.06 -23.12
C ARG A 254 -4.92 -32.50 -21.71
N SER A 255 -5.31 -33.24 -20.68
CA SER A 255 -5.19 -32.79 -19.28
C SER A 255 -3.72 -32.69 -18.86
N SER A 256 -2.89 -33.63 -19.31
CA SER A 256 -1.44 -33.58 -19.10
C SER A 256 -0.79 -32.39 -19.82
N LEU A 257 -1.24 -32.06 -21.03
CA LEU A 257 -0.76 -30.86 -21.72
C LEU A 257 -1.20 -29.56 -21.04
N TYR A 258 -2.42 -29.49 -20.48
CA TYR A 258 -2.83 -28.34 -19.66
C TYR A 258 -1.97 -28.17 -18.41
N GLU A 259 -1.59 -29.28 -17.77
CA GLU A 259 -0.68 -29.27 -16.63
C GLU A 259 0.72 -28.76 -17.01
N GLN A 260 1.26 -29.14 -18.16
CA GLN A 260 2.53 -28.62 -18.68
C GLN A 260 2.49 -27.11 -18.98
N VAL A 261 1.34 -26.58 -19.39
CA VAL A 261 1.15 -25.14 -19.66
C VAL A 261 0.94 -24.34 -18.37
N GLY A 262 0.62 -24.99 -17.25
CA GLY A 262 0.29 -24.34 -15.97
C GLY A 262 -1.19 -23.99 -15.81
N GLU A 263 -2.07 -24.45 -16.71
CA GLU A 263 -3.51 -24.25 -16.64
C GLU A 263 -4.16 -25.33 -15.77
N HIS A 264 -3.86 -25.27 -14.46
CA HIS A 264 -4.21 -26.33 -13.50
C HIS A 264 -5.71 -26.61 -13.39
N LYS A 265 -6.58 -25.59 -13.48
CA LYS A 265 -8.03 -25.78 -13.35
C LYS A 265 -8.60 -26.67 -14.46
N MET A 266 -8.24 -26.38 -15.72
CA MET A 266 -8.71 -27.14 -16.88
C MET A 266 -8.16 -28.56 -16.89
N ALA A 267 -6.90 -28.74 -16.45
CA ALA A 267 -6.31 -30.06 -16.27
C ALA A 267 -7.13 -30.89 -15.26
N MET A 268 -7.48 -30.29 -14.12
CA MET A 268 -8.24 -30.95 -13.07
C MET A 268 -9.65 -31.35 -13.49
N ASP A 269 -10.37 -30.51 -14.23
CA ASP A 269 -11.69 -30.86 -14.76
C ASP A 269 -11.61 -32.03 -15.75
N GLY A 270 -10.53 -32.06 -16.55
CA GLY A 270 -10.21 -33.18 -17.42
C GLY A 270 -9.97 -34.47 -16.64
N TYR A 271 -9.15 -34.43 -15.58
CA TYR A 271 -8.90 -35.58 -14.72
C TYR A 271 -10.15 -36.03 -13.95
N ARG A 272 -11.02 -35.13 -13.47
CA ARG A 272 -12.32 -35.49 -12.87
C ARG A 272 -13.24 -36.21 -13.86
N LYS A 273 -13.29 -35.75 -15.12
CA LYS A 273 -14.04 -36.44 -16.19
C LYS A 273 -13.49 -37.84 -16.45
N ILE A 274 -12.17 -38.03 -16.37
CA ILE A 274 -11.54 -39.35 -16.47
C ILE A 274 -11.97 -40.25 -15.32
N LEU A 275 -11.94 -39.77 -14.07
CA LEU A 275 -12.37 -40.54 -12.89
C LEU A 275 -13.83 -41.01 -13.00
N ASN A 276 -14.71 -40.20 -13.58
CA ASN A 276 -16.12 -40.57 -13.80
C ASN A 276 -16.32 -41.62 -14.90
N LEU A 277 -15.39 -41.72 -15.86
CA LEU A 277 -15.45 -42.67 -16.98
C LEU A 277 -14.74 -43.99 -16.72
N LEU A 278 -13.83 -44.03 -15.73
CA LEU A 278 -13.10 -45.24 -15.35
C LEU A 278 -14.05 -46.27 -14.72
N THR A 279 -13.88 -47.53 -15.12
CA THR A 279 -14.66 -48.65 -14.55
C THR A 279 -14.04 -49.16 -13.25
N PRO A 280 -14.83 -49.75 -12.31
CA PRO A 280 -14.31 -50.27 -11.04
C PRO A 280 -13.23 -51.35 -11.14
N SER A 281 -12.98 -51.92 -12.34
CA SER A 281 -11.90 -52.87 -12.59
C SER A 281 -10.52 -52.23 -12.74
N ASP A 282 -10.45 -50.93 -13.00
CA ASP A 282 -9.19 -50.17 -13.14
C ASP A 282 -8.79 -49.44 -11.83
N GLY A 283 -9.18 -50.01 -10.68
CA GLY A 283 -9.03 -49.39 -9.36
C GLY A 283 -7.61 -48.91 -9.04
N ASP A 284 -6.57 -49.60 -9.50
CA ASP A 284 -5.18 -49.17 -9.29
C ASP A 284 -4.85 -47.87 -10.04
N ARG A 285 -5.34 -47.70 -11.27
CA ARG A 285 -5.18 -46.46 -12.06
C ARG A 285 -6.01 -45.32 -11.47
N PHE A 286 -7.21 -45.66 -10.96
CA PHE A 286 -8.06 -44.71 -10.26
C PHE A 286 -7.34 -44.13 -9.03
N MET A 287 -6.72 -44.99 -8.21
CA MET A 287 -5.98 -44.57 -7.02
C MET A 287 -4.73 -43.76 -7.37
N GLN A 288 -3.98 -44.15 -8.40
CA GLN A 288 -2.82 -43.39 -8.88
C GLN A 288 -3.22 -41.98 -9.35
N LEU A 289 -4.24 -41.85 -10.19
CA LEU A 289 -4.72 -40.56 -10.66
C LEU A 289 -5.24 -39.69 -9.50
N THR A 290 -5.94 -40.29 -8.53
CA THR A 290 -6.41 -39.61 -7.32
C THR A 290 -5.23 -39.02 -6.52
N ARG A 291 -4.12 -39.76 -6.37
CA ARG A 291 -2.91 -39.27 -5.70
C ARG A 291 -2.28 -38.09 -6.44
N ASP A 292 -2.12 -38.21 -7.74
CA ASP A 292 -1.54 -37.16 -8.57
C ASP A 292 -2.40 -35.89 -8.51
N MET A 293 -3.73 -36.03 -8.60
CA MET A 293 -4.66 -34.92 -8.43
C MET A 293 -4.58 -34.29 -7.02
N ALA A 294 -4.56 -35.09 -5.96
CA ALA A 294 -4.47 -34.57 -4.61
C ALA A 294 -3.17 -33.79 -4.38
N LYS A 295 -2.05 -34.26 -4.94
CA LYS A 295 -0.76 -33.57 -4.89
C LYS A 295 -0.82 -32.23 -5.64
N THR A 296 -1.34 -32.21 -6.86
CA THR A 296 -1.43 -30.97 -7.64
C THR A 296 -2.43 -29.96 -7.02
N TYR A 297 -3.52 -30.43 -6.40
CA TYR A 297 -4.42 -29.56 -5.63
C TYR A 297 -3.74 -28.98 -4.39
N TYR A 298 -2.89 -29.76 -3.71
CA TYR A 298 -2.12 -29.28 -2.58
C TYR A 298 -1.07 -28.23 -3.00
N GLU A 299 -0.35 -28.46 -4.10
CA GLU A 299 0.61 -27.49 -4.67
C GLU A 299 -0.06 -26.19 -5.11
N THR A 300 -1.31 -26.25 -5.56
CA THR A 300 -2.13 -25.06 -5.92
C THR A 300 -2.88 -24.44 -4.74
N ASN A 301 -2.68 -24.96 -3.52
CA ASN A 301 -3.29 -24.51 -2.27
C ASN A 301 -4.84 -24.62 -2.23
N ASP A 302 -5.43 -25.49 -3.06
CA ASP A 302 -6.86 -25.83 -3.04
C ASP A 302 -7.10 -27.13 -2.26
N VAL A 303 -7.00 -27.01 -0.93
CA VAL A 303 -7.08 -28.15 0.00
C VAL A 303 -8.48 -28.79 0.01
N LEU A 304 -9.54 -28.00 -0.19
CA LEU A 304 -10.92 -28.51 -0.12
C LEU A 304 -11.23 -29.46 -1.28
N SER A 305 -10.83 -29.10 -2.51
CA SER A 305 -10.96 -29.98 -3.67
C SER A 305 -10.14 -31.27 -3.52
N ALA A 306 -8.93 -31.17 -2.95
CA ALA A 306 -8.08 -32.33 -2.69
C ALA A 306 -8.76 -33.34 -1.74
N ILE A 307 -9.37 -32.84 -0.65
CA ILE A 307 -10.12 -33.66 0.32
C ILE A 307 -11.28 -34.37 -0.38
N GLY A 308 -12.07 -33.67 -1.19
CA GLY A 308 -13.21 -34.25 -1.88
C GLY A 308 -12.84 -35.43 -2.80
N VAL A 309 -11.73 -35.30 -3.55
CA VAL A 309 -11.23 -36.34 -4.45
C VAL A 309 -10.75 -37.58 -3.67
N ILE A 310 -10.09 -37.39 -2.53
CA ILE A 310 -9.64 -38.49 -1.68
C ILE A 310 -10.81 -39.17 -0.95
N GLU A 311 -11.78 -38.42 -0.43
CA GLU A 311 -12.99 -38.98 0.19
C GLU A 311 -13.75 -39.85 -0.81
N GLU A 312 -13.87 -39.40 -2.07
CA GLU A 312 -14.47 -40.17 -3.15
C GLU A 312 -13.71 -41.47 -3.40
N ALA A 313 -12.37 -41.42 -3.44
CA ALA A 313 -11.54 -42.60 -3.63
C ALA A 313 -11.66 -43.63 -2.50
N PHE A 314 -11.67 -43.18 -1.25
CA PHE A 314 -11.84 -44.06 -0.09
C PHE A 314 -13.23 -44.70 -0.04
N SER A 315 -14.26 -43.99 -0.51
CA SER A 315 -15.63 -44.52 -0.58
C SER A 315 -15.78 -45.61 -1.65
N LYS A 316 -15.13 -45.44 -2.82
CA LYS A 316 -15.26 -46.36 -3.97
C LYS A 316 -14.33 -47.57 -3.89
N HIS A 317 -13.11 -47.40 -3.39
CA HIS A 317 -12.04 -48.41 -3.44
C HIS A 317 -11.38 -48.66 -2.07
N GLN A 318 -12.18 -48.87 -1.02
CA GLN A 318 -11.70 -49.09 0.35
C GLN A 318 -10.65 -50.23 0.49
N SER A 319 -10.71 -51.27 -0.34
CA SER A 319 -9.78 -52.41 -0.27
C SER A 319 -8.41 -52.18 -0.92
N LEU A 320 -8.25 -51.11 -1.71
CA LEU A 320 -7.02 -50.79 -2.45
C LEU A 320 -6.25 -49.60 -1.84
N VAL A 321 -6.74 -49.04 -0.73
CA VAL A 321 -6.10 -47.92 -0.04
C VAL A 321 -4.74 -48.35 0.50
N ALA A 322 -3.67 -47.73 -0.01
CA ALA A 322 -2.32 -47.92 0.46
C ALA A 322 -2.00 -46.97 1.62
N ILE A 323 -0.93 -47.27 2.35
CA ILE A 323 -0.42 -46.45 3.46
C ILE A 323 -0.03 -45.04 2.98
N GLU A 324 0.44 -44.92 1.73
CA GLU A 324 0.74 -43.63 1.08
C GLU A 324 -0.51 -42.75 0.94
N ASP A 325 -1.65 -43.34 0.55
CA ASP A 325 -2.91 -42.61 0.39
C ASP A 325 -3.42 -42.09 1.75
N VAL A 326 -3.26 -42.90 2.80
CA VAL A 326 -3.57 -42.52 4.19
C VAL A 326 -2.70 -41.35 4.63
N ASN A 327 -1.42 -41.35 4.26
CA ASN A 327 -0.50 -40.28 4.62
C ASN A 327 -0.87 -38.94 3.96
N ILE A 328 -1.21 -38.97 2.67
CA ILE A 328 -1.66 -37.78 1.92
C ILE A 328 -3.00 -37.28 2.49
N ALA A 329 -3.94 -38.19 2.76
CA ALA A 329 -5.22 -37.83 3.36
C ALA A 329 -5.05 -37.17 4.74
N ALA A 330 -4.21 -37.75 5.61
CA ALA A 330 -3.91 -37.19 6.92
C ALA A 330 -3.33 -35.77 6.82
N GLU A 331 -2.40 -35.54 5.90
CA GLU A 331 -1.80 -34.22 5.65
C GLU A 331 -2.88 -33.18 5.26
N LEU A 332 -3.78 -33.56 4.35
CA LEU A 332 -4.84 -32.67 3.87
C LEU A 332 -5.87 -32.34 4.95
N TYR A 333 -6.23 -33.33 5.79
CA TYR A 333 -7.12 -33.05 6.92
C TYR A 333 -6.45 -32.20 8.00
N ILE A 334 -5.16 -32.43 8.29
CA ILE A 334 -4.40 -31.64 9.27
C ILE A 334 -4.27 -30.18 8.79
N SER A 335 -3.92 -29.94 7.52
CA SER A 335 -3.83 -28.59 6.95
C SER A 335 -5.18 -27.86 6.97
N ASN A 336 -6.30 -28.56 6.82
CA ASN A 336 -7.65 -28.01 6.96
C ASN A 336 -8.18 -28.01 8.41
N LYS A 337 -7.34 -28.34 9.42
CA LYS A 337 -7.68 -28.41 10.85
C LYS A 337 -8.82 -29.38 11.21
N GLN A 338 -9.05 -30.41 10.38
CA GLN A 338 -10.03 -31.47 10.60
C GLN A 338 -9.39 -32.69 11.28
N TYR A 339 -8.93 -32.51 12.53
CA TYR A 339 -8.17 -33.53 13.25
C TYR A 339 -8.96 -34.81 13.57
N ASP A 340 -10.27 -34.70 13.81
CA ASP A 340 -11.14 -35.86 14.08
C ASP A 340 -11.17 -36.82 12.89
N LYS A 341 -11.42 -36.29 11.67
CA LYS A 341 -11.46 -37.08 10.43
C LYS A 341 -10.10 -37.68 10.10
N ALA A 342 -9.02 -36.91 10.29
CA ALA A 342 -7.66 -37.42 10.10
C ALA A 342 -7.40 -38.65 10.99
N LEU A 343 -7.80 -38.58 12.26
CA LEU A 343 -7.66 -39.68 13.21
C LEU A 343 -8.53 -40.89 12.81
N GLU A 344 -9.76 -40.67 12.36
CA GLU A 344 -10.65 -41.73 11.86
C GLU A 344 -10.01 -42.48 10.68
N VAL A 345 -9.49 -41.76 9.69
CA VAL A 345 -8.84 -42.36 8.51
C VAL A 345 -7.58 -43.13 8.92
N ILE A 346 -6.72 -42.55 9.76
CA ILE A 346 -5.49 -43.23 10.22
C ILE A 346 -5.84 -44.51 10.99
N THR A 347 -6.82 -44.46 11.90
CA THR A 347 -7.20 -45.64 12.70
C THR A 347 -7.88 -46.72 11.87
N GLN A 348 -8.72 -46.33 10.89
CA GLN A 348 -9.44 -47.25 10.01
C GLN A 348 -8.51 -48.02 9.08
N PHE A 349 -7.50 -47.36 8.50
CA PHE A 349 -6.68 -47.93 7.43
C PHE A 349 -5.27 -48.36 7.87
N ALA A 350 -4.70 -47.79 8.94
CA ALA A 350 -3.41 -48.22 9.48
C ALA A 350 -3.53 -49.37 10.52
N GLY A 351 -4.75 -49.86 10.79
CA GLY A 351 -4.99 -50.97 11.73
C GLY A 351 -4.71 -50.64 13.20
N ILE A 352 -4.64 -49.35 13.53
CA ILE A 352 -4.33 -48.85 14.87
C ILE A 352 -5.59 -48.90 15.73
N THR A 353 -5.52 -49.57 16.88
CA THR A 353 -6.65 -49.66 17.81
C THR A 353 -6.48 -48.70 18.98
N LEU A 354 -7.33 -47.69 19.06
CA LEU A 354 -7.50 -46.84 20.24
C LEU A 354 -8.55 -47.48 21.14
N LYS A 355 -8.13 -48.12 22.24
CA LYS A 355 -9.07 -48.63 23.24
C LYS A 355 -9.25 -47.58 24.33
N LYS A 356 -10.49 -47.09 24.46
CA LYS A 356 -10.93 -46.32 25.63
C LYS A 356 -11.31 -47.33 26.73
N GLU A 357 -10.49 -47.46 27.77
CA GLU A 357 -10.89 -48.25 28.94
C GLU A 357 -11.80 -47.40 29.82
N SER A 358 -13.09 -47.69 29.80
CA SER A 358 -14.03 -47.18 30.81
C SER A 358 -14.07 -48.15 31.98
N GLU A 359 -13.08 -48.11 32.87
CA GLU A 359 -13.23 -48.72 34.20
C GLU A 359 -13.93 -47.72 35.12
N GLY A 360 -15.04 -48.16 35.72
CA GLY A 360 -15.92 -47.31 36.49
C GLY A 360 -15.26 -46.75 37.75
N SER A 361 -15.61 -45.49 38.04
CA SER A 361 -15.42 -44.76 39.30
C SER A 361 -14.08 -44.04 39.47
N GLN A 362 -14.12 -42.73 39.18
CA GLN A 362 -13.24 -41.65 39.66
C GLN A 362 -11.71 -41.85 39.49
N CYS A 363 -11.17 -41.01 38.58
CA CYS A 363 -9.76 -40.76 38.21
C CYS A 363 -9.22 -41.51 36.99
N ALA A 364 -8.85 -40.69 35.98
CA ALA A 364 -8.04 -40.93 34.78
C ALA A 364 -8.64 -41.85 33.69
N GLU A 365 -9.16 -41.24 32.63
CA GLU A 365 -9.56 -41.89 31.39
C GLU A 365 -8.31 -42.38 30.62
N THR A 366 -7.95 -43.65 30.78
CA THR A 366 -6.72 -44.19 30.17
C THR A 366 -7.01 -44.70 28.76
N ALA A 367 -6.53 -43.99 27.74
CA ALA A 367 -6.62 -44.41 26.34
C ALA A 367 -5.30 -45.08 25.92
N VAL A 368 -5.31 -46.40 25.74
CA VAL A 368 -4.12 -47.15 25.31
C VAL A 368 -4.13 -47.30 23.79
N CYS A 369 -3.07 -46.81 23.13
CA CYS A 369 -2.85 -46.94 21.70
C CYS A 369 -1.91 -48.11 21.42
N HIS A 370 -2.31 -49.05 20.56
CA HIS A 370 -1.43 -50.11 20.07
C HIS A 370 -1.11 -49.87 18.58
N ILE A 371 0.15 -49.54 18.30
CA ILE A 371 0.66 -49.30 16.94
C ILE A 371 1.27 -50.60 16.42
N PRO A 372 0.79 -51.16 15.28
CA PRO A 372 1.36 -52.37 14.68
C PRO A 372 2.81 -52.18 14.20
N GLU A 373 3.64 -53.23 14.32
CA GLU A 373 4.98 -53.25 13.73
C GLU A 373 4.89 -53.20 12.19
N GLY A 374 5.27 -52.05 11.60
CA GLY A 374 5.24 -51.83 10.14
C GLY A 374 4.65 -50.49 9.69
N VAL A 375 4.01 -49.73 10.59
CA VAL A 375 3.52 -48.38 10.27
C VAL A 375 4.70 -47.38 10.20
N PRO A 376 4.82 -46.57 9.13
CA PRO A 376 5.82 -45.51 9.06
C PRO A 376 5.73 -44.53 10.23
N ILE A 377 6.89 -44.01 10.66
CA ILE A 377 6.98 -43.04 11.75
C ILE A 377 6.19 -41.76 11.42
N ASP A 378 6.19 -41.35 10.15
CA ASP A 378 5.44 -40.18 9.67
C ASP A 378 3.95 -40.24 10.02
N ILE A 379 3.28 -41.38 9.79
CA ILE A 379 1.87 -41.58 10.15
C ILE A 379 1.68 -41.58 11.67
N THR A 380 2.65 -42.12 12.40
CA THR A 380 2.62 -42.11 13.88
C THR A 380 2.71 -40.67 14.40
N VAL A 381 3.55 -39.83 13.79
CA VAL A 381 3.66 -38.40 14.14
C VAL A 381 2.39 -37.66 13.75
N LYS A 382 1.83 -37.86 12.55
CA LYS A 382 0.55 -37.23 12.17
C LYS A 382 -0.61 -37.64 13.07
N MET A 383 -0.64 -38.90 13.49
CA MET A 383 -1.59 -39.36 14.52
C MET A 383 -1.36 -38.64 15.84
N MET A 384 -0.09 -38.48 16.25
CA MET A 384 0.29 -37.72 17.44
C MET A 384 -0.20 -36.26 17.34
N LEU A 385 0.02 -35.58 16.21
CA LEU A 385 -0.46 -34.22 15.96
C LEU A 385 -1.98 -34.12 16.14
N CYS A 386 -2.73 -35.05 15.54
CA CYS A 386 -4.19 -35.08 15.67
C CYS A 386 -4.62 -35.27 17.13
N LEU A 387 -4.00 -36.19 17.86
CA LEU A 387 -4.31 -36.45 19.27
C LEU A 387 -3.94 -35.27 20.18
N ILE A 388 -2.82 -34.60 19.88
CA ILE A 388 -2.41 -33.36 20.54
C ILE A 388 -3.54 -32.35 20.35
N HIS A 389 -3.90 -31.97 19.12
CA HIS A 389 -4.94 -30.96 18.84
C HIS A 389 -6.34 -31.31 19.39
N LEU A 390 -6.66 -32.59 19.54
CA LEU A 390 -7.90 -33.06 20.19
C LEU A 390 -7.81 -33.11 21.73
N ASN A 391 -6.68 -32.70 22.30
CA ASN A 391 -6.37 -32.66 23.74
C ASN A 391 -6.38 -34.04 24.42
N ILE A 392 -5.96 -35.09 23.70
CA ILE A 392 -5.85 -36.47 24.20
C ILE A 392 -4.36 -36.82 24.39
N LEU A 393 -3.79 -36.40 25.52
CA LEU A 393 -2.33 -36.43 25.75
C LEU A 393 -1.78 -37.75 26.33
N GLU A 394 -2.63 -38.64 26.85
CA GLU A 394 -2.15 -39.89 27.47
C GLU A 394 -1.39 -40.83 26.51
N PRO A 395 -1.92 -41.18 25.31
CA PRO A 395 -1.21 -42.05 24.38
C PRO A 395 0.01 -41.36 23.73
N VAL A 396 0.02 -40.03 23.69
CA VAL A 396 1.07 -39.20 23.06
C VAL A 396 2.44 -39.47 23.67
N ASN A 397 2.55 -39.72 24.97
CA ASN A 397 3.83 -39.96 25.64
C ASN A 397 4.59 -41.18 25.06
N SER A 398 3.88 -42.26 24.73
CA SER A 398 4.48 -43.46 24.13
C SER A 398 4.95 -43.23 22.69
N MET A 399 4.22 -42.43 21.93
CA MET A 399 4.58 -42.05 20.57
C MET A 399 5.76 -41.07 20.57
N LEU A 400 5.78 -40.14 21.54
CA LEU A 400 6.86 -39.18 21.74
C LEU A 400 8.18 -39.89 22.08
N THR A 401 8.15 -40.91 22.96
CA THR A 401 9.35 -41.71 23.23
C THR A 401 9.87 -42.42 21.98
N THR A 402 8.96 -42.94 21.15
CA THR A 402 9.30 -43.60 19.89
C THR A 402 9.92 -42.62 18.89
N LEU A 403 9.41 -41.38 18.83
CA LEU A 403 9.99 -40.31 18.01
C LEU A 403 11.39 -39.93 18.51
N MET A 404 11.56 -39.74 19.82
CA MET A 404 12.84 -39.35 20.43
C MET A 404 13.97 -40.38 20.29
N GLU A 405 13.64 -41.65 20.02
CA GLU A 405 14.60 -42.70 19.71
C GLU A 405 15.17 -42.59 18.27
N GLN A 406 14.50 -41.85 17.39
CA GLN A 406 14.95 -41.64 16.01
C GLN A 406 16.06 -40.58 15.94
N ASN A 407 16.80 -40.54 14.82
CA ASN A 407 17.85 -39.55 14.62
C ASN A 407 17.25 -38.19 14.19
N PRO A 408 17.44 -37.10 14.96
CA PRO A 408 16.95 -35.77 14.60
C PRO A 408 17.52 -35.21 13.29
N GLU A 409 18.65 -35.73 12.79
CA GLU A 409 19.25 -35.30 11.52
C GLU A 409 18.54 -35.83 10.27
N GLU A 410 17.76 -36.90 10.41
CA GLU A 410 17.02 -37.51 9.30
C GLU A 410 15.54 -37.15 9.32
N MET A 411 14.96 -36.98 10.51
CA MET A 411 13.52 -36.78 10.73
C MET A 411 13.21 -35.42 11.39
N GLY A 412 14.03 -34.39 11.14
CA GLY A 412 13.93 -33.14 11.89
C GLY A 412 12.68 -32.31 11.56
N ASP A 413 12.09 -32.51 10.39
CA ASP A 413 10.75 -32.02 10.03
C ASP A 413 9.67 -32.56 10.97
N LEU A 414 9.66 -33.88 11.20
CA LEU A 414 8.69 -34.52 12.10
C LEU A 414 8.81 -34.03 13.55
N TYR A 415 10.03 -33.75 14.01
CA TYR A 415 10.27 -33.16 15.34
C TYR A 415 9.73 -31.74 15.42
N LEU A 416 9.87 -30.95 14.35
CA LEU A 416 9.39 -29.58 14.29
C LEU A 416 7.86 -29.56 14.31
N ASP A 417 7.21 -30.40 13.49
CA ASP A 417 5.75 -30.50 13.45
C ASP A 417 5.18 -30.88 14.81
N ALA A 418 5.77 -31.90 15.46
CA ALA A 418 5.37 -32.32 16.81
C ALA A 418 5.55 -31.19 17.84
N ALA A 419 6.66 -30.44 17.77
CA ALA A 419 6.89 -29.31 18.65
C ALA A 419 5.89 -28.17 18.41
N GLU A 420 5.56 -27.84 17.16
CA GLU A 420 4.59 -26.81 16.81
C GLU A 420 3.18 -27.18 17.31
N ALA A 421 2.75 -28.43 17.17
CA ALA A 421 1.47 -28.87 17.71
C ALA A 421 1.38 -28.74 19.24
N PHE A 422 2.46 -29.06 19.98
CA PHE A 422 2.50 -28.82 21.42
C PHE A 422 2.45 -27.33 21.77
N MET A 423 3.15 -26.49 21.00
CA MET A 423 3.13 -25.03 21.20
C MET A 423 1.74 -24.43 20.99
N ASP A 424 0.99 -24.91 19.99
CA ASP A 424 -0.36 -24.43 19.65
C ASP A 424 -1.37 -24.66 20.78
N ILE A 425 -1.18 -25.71 21.58
CA ILE A 425 -2.02 -26.03 22.74
C ILE A 425 -1.54 -25.34 24.02
N GLY A 426 -0.31 -24.81 23.99
CA GLY A 426 0.33 -24.18 25.14
C GLY A 426 1.08 -25.17 26.06
N GLU A 427 1.30 -26.41 25.62
CA GLU A 427 2.07 -27.42 26.35
C GLU A 427 3.57 -27.30 26.04
N TYR A 428 4.15 -26.17 26.43
CA TYR A 428 5.54 -25.82 26.09
C TYR A 428 6.60 -26.75 26.73
N ASN A 429 6.29 -27.41 27.85
CA ASN A 429 7.22 -28.32 28.52
C ASN A 429 7.56 -29.55 27.65
N SER A 430 6.60 -30.05 26.89
CA SER A 430 6.78 -31.19 25.98
C SER A 430 7.45 -30.78 24.67
N ALA A 431 7.28 -29.52 24.23
CA ALA A 431 7.87 -28.99 23.00
C ALA A 431 9.38 -28.71 23.12
N ILE A 432 9.85 -28.21 24.29
CA ILE A 432 11.26 -27.82 24.46
C ILE A 432 12.25 -28.94 24.13
N PRO A 433 12.12 -30.18 24.65
CA PRO A 433 13.09 -31.24 24.39
C PRO A 433 13.26 -31.55 22.89
N LEU A 434 12.15 -31.49 22.13
CA LEU A 434 12.15 -31.69 20.69
C LEU A 434 12.91 -30.57 19.98
N LEU A 435 12.63 -29.31 20.34
CA LEU A 435 13.31 -28.15 19.75
C LEU A 435 14.79 -28.08 20.14
N SER A 436 15.14 -28.43 21.38
CA SER A 436 16.54 -28.50 21.82
C SER A 436 17.33 -29.57 21.05
N ALA A 437 16.71 -30.72 20.72
CA ALA A 437 17.34 -31.73 19.89
C ALA A 437 17.60 -31.22 18.46
N LEU A 438 16.65 -30.49 17.87
CA LEU A 438 16.78 -29.89 16.54
C LEU A 438 17.84 -28.80 16.48
N VAL A 439 17.91 -27.95 17.50
CA VAL A 439 18.92 -26.90 17.64
C VAL A 439 20.35 -27.46 17.66
N CYS A 440 20.53 -28.67 18.21
CA CYS A 440 21.83 -29.35 18.22
C CYS A 440 22.18 -30.06 16.90
N SER A 441 21.22 -30.21 15.97
CA SER A 441 21.43 -30.86 14.67
C SER A 441 22.14 -29.94 13.69
N GLU A 442 23.07 -30.46 12.87
CA GLU A 442 23.73 -29.64 11.84
C GLU A 442 22.78 -29.19 10.72
N LYS A 443 21.80 -30.02 10.34
CA LYS A 443 20.87 -29.72 9.24
C LYS A 443 19.73 -28.79 9.64
N TYR A 444 19.23 -28.94 10.87
CA TYR A 444 18.05 -28.22 11.36
C TYR A 444 18.37 -27.06 12.32
N ASN A 445 19.65 -26.71 12.45
CA ASN A 445 20.11 -25.48 13.09
C ASN A 445 19.78 -24.24 12.22
N LEU A 446 18.49 -24.00 12.02
CA LEU A 446 17.89 -22.97 11.19
C LEU A 446 17.27 -21.88 12.07
N ALA A 447 17.15 -20.66 11.54
CA ALA A 447 16.56 -19.54 12.26
C ALA A 447 15.10 -19.80 12.71
N VAL A 448 14.31 -20.54 11.90
CA VAL A 448 12.91 -20.88 12.20
C VAL A 448 12.81 -21.76 13.45
N VAL A 449 13.69 -22.76 13.59
CA VAL A 449 13.73 -23.65 14.76
C VAL A 449 14.15 -22.88 16.01
N TRP A 450 15.17 -22.02 15.90
CA TRP A 450 15.58 -21.15 17.00
C TRP A 450 14.49 -20.18 17.44
N LEU A 451 13.66 -19.70 16.50
CA LEU A 451 12.52 -18.83 16.80
C LEU A 451 11.48 -19.57 17.64
N ARG A 452 11.07 -20.78 17.22
CA ARG A 452 10.15 -21.63 17.99
C ARG A 452 10.71 -22.00 19.37
N HIS A 453 12.00 -22.31 19.43
CA HIS A 453 12.71 -22.58 20.69
C HIS A 453 12.68 -21.36 21.63
N ALA A 454 12.92 -20.15 21.09
CA ALA A 454 12.87 -18.91 21.86
C ALA A 454 11.46 -18.58 22.36
N ASP A 455 10.44 -18.76 21.51
CA ASP A 455 9.03 -18.57 21.86
C ASP A 455 8.59 -19.53 22.97
N CYS A 456 8.97 -20.81 22.91
CA CYS A 456 8.73 -21.79 23.97
C CYS A 456 9.34 -21.36 25.31
N LEU A 457 10.63 -21.00 25.30
CA LEU A 457 11.34 -20.58 26.51
C LEU A 457 10.74 -19.31 27.12
N LYS A 458 10.33 -18.37 26.27
CA LYS A 458 9.64 -17.14 26.67
C LYS A 458 8.31 -17.46 27.34
N ALA A 459 7.52 -18.36 26.76
CA ALA A 459 6.23 -18.77 27.33
C ALA A 459 6.37 -19.49 28.68
N LEU A 460 7.45 -20.26 28.87
CA LEU A 460 7.79 -20.92 30.14
C LEU A 460 8.41 -19.96 31.17
N GLY A 461 8.71 -18.71 30.80
CA GLY A 461 9.30 -17.71 31.68
C GLY A 461 10.82 -17.84 31.87
N HIS A 462 11.49 -18.65 31.05
CA HIS A 462 12.96 -18.77 31.04
C HIS A 462 13.60 -17.62 30.26
N MET A 463 13.51 -16.41 30.81
CA MET A 463 13.83 -15.14 30.12
C MET A 463 15.27 -15.04 29.58
N GLU A 464 16.26 -15.52 30.35
CA GLU A 464 17.68 -15.45 29.96
C GLU A 464 17.96 -16.37 28.75
N GLN A 465 17.53 -17.63 28.81
CA GLN A 465 17.70 -18.59 27.73
C GLN A 465 16.88 -18.21 26.48
N ALA A 466 15.70 -17.63 26.68
CA ALA A 466 14.89 -17.08 25.59
C ALA A 466 15.64 -15.95 24.88
N ALA A 467 16.24 -15.02 25.62
CA ALA A 467 17.03 -13.93 25.04
C ALA A 467 18.27 -14.44 24.27
N GLU A 468 18.95 -15.47 24.77
CA GLU A 468 20.06 -16.12 24.03
C GLU A 468 19.57 -16.78 22.73
N SER A 469 18.42 -17.46 22.78
CA SER A 469 17.81 -18.10 21.61
C SER A 469 17.39 -17.06 20.57
N TYR A 470 16.70 -15.98 20.97
CA TYR A 470 16.36 -14.88 20.06
C TYR A 470 17.60 -14.16 19.52
N SER A 471 18.68 -14.02 20.31
CA SER A 471 19.93 -13.45 19.81
C SER A 471 20.46 -14.24 18.62
N LYS A 472 20.44 -15.58 18.71
CA LYS A 472 20.84 -16.45 17.58
C LYS A 472 19.92 -16.31 16.38
N VAL A 473 18.61 -16.14 16.58
CA VAL A 473 17.67 -15.84 15.47
C VAL A 473 18.08 -14.55 14.77
N VAL A 474 18.40 -13.50 15.52
CA VAL A 474 18.83 -12.21 14.95
C VAL A 474 20.18 -12.32 14.24
N ASP A 475 21.10 -13.14 14.75
CA ASP A 475 22.39 -13.39 14.10
C ASP A 475 22.24 -14.14 12.75
N MET A 476 21.31 -15.11 12.68
CA MET A 476 21.04 -15.88 11.46
C MET A 476 20.13 -15.14 10.47
N ALA A 477 19.15 -14.39 10.99
CA ALA A 477 18.12 -13.69 10.22
C ALA A 477 17.99 -12.24 10.74
N PRO A 478 18.93 -11.34 10.39
CA PRO A 478 18.95 -9.97 10.90
C PRO A 478 17.74 -9.14 10.46
N LEU A 479 17.05 -9.53 9.38
CA LEU A 479 15.86 -8.82 8.89
C LEU A 479 14.55 -9.29 9.56
N HIS A 480 14.59 -10.16 10.57
CA HIS A 480 13.39 -10.64 11.24
C HIS A 480 12.91 -9.63 12.31
N LEU A 481 11.87 -8.86 11.99
CA LEU A 481 11.33 -7.80 12.86
C LEU A 481 10.84 -8.32 14.23
N ASP A 482 9.98 -9.34 14.26
CA ASP A 482 9.34 -9.76 15.51
C ASP A 482 10.31 -10.39 16.51
N ALA A 483 11.35 -11.08 16.02
CA ALA A 483 12.45 -11.60 16.81
C ALA A 483 13.26 -10.47 17.47
N ARG A 484 13.57 -9.39 16.73
CA ARG A 484 14.26 -8.21 17.27
C ARG A 484 13.45 -7.48 18.33
N ILE A 485 12.16 -7.25 18.08
CA ILE A 485 11.26 -6.63 19.06
C ILE A 485 11.16 -7.52 20.31
N SER A 486 10.95 -8.83 20.14
CA SER A 486 10.89 -9.79 21.25
C SER A 486 12.19 -9.80 22.05
N LEU A 487 13.35 -9.84 21.38
CA LEU A 487 14.66 -9.75 22.02
C LEU A 487 14.82 -8.46 22.83
N SER A 488 14.46 -7.31 22.24
CA SER A 488 14.54 -6.01 22.91
C SER A 488 13.65 -5.95 24.15
N THR A 489 12.40 -6.42 24.06
CA THR A 489 11.48 -6.46 25.20
C THR A 489 11.98 -7.38 26.33
N LEU A 490 12.54 -8.54 25.99
CA LEU A 490 13.12 -9.46 26.97
C LEU A 490 14.35 -8.85 27.64
N GLN A 491 15.26 -8.25 26.88
CA GLN A 491 16.44 -7.59 27.43
C GLN A 491 16.08 -6.40 28.32
N GLN A 492 15.01 -5.66 27.99
CA GLN A 492 14.47 -4.62 28.85
C GLN A 492 13.95 -5.20 30.17
N GLN A 493 13.22 -6.32 30.13
CA GLN A 493 12.73 -7.01 31.34
C GLN A 493 13.87 -7.59 32.20
N LEU A 494 14.96 -8.01 31.57
CA LEU A 494 16.21 -8.44 32.24
C LEU A 494 17.04 -7.26 32.79
N GLY A 495 16.60 -6.02 32.61
CA GLY A 495 17.31 -4.83 33.10
C GLY A 495 18.58 -4.50 32.30
N GLN A 496 18.67 -4.94 31.03
CA GLN A 496 19.79 -4.68 30.12
C GLN A 496 19.35 -3.72 28.98
N PRO A 497 19.13 -2.43 29.28
CA PRO A 497 18.59 -1.44 28.33
C PRO A 497 19.49 -1.15 27.14
N GLU A 498 20.81 -1.34 27.27
CA GLU A 498 21.77 -1.08 26.19
C GLU A 498 21.69 -2.14 25.09
N LYS A 499 21.72 -3.42 25.48
CA LYS A 499 21.49 -4.53 24.52
C LYS A 499 20.12 -4.43 23.86
N ALA A 500 19.11 -4.00 24.62
CA ALA A 500 17.76 -3.80 24.07
C ALA A 500 17.73 -2.74 22.96
N LEU A 501 18.62 -1.74 22.99
CA LEU A 501 18.78 -0.75 21.91
C LEU A 501 19.62 -1.29 20.75
N GLU A 502 20.62 -2.13 21.00
CA GLU A 502 21.39 -2.84 19.96
C GLU A 502 20.48 -3.74 19.12
N ALA A 503 19.55 -4.46 19.77
CA ALA A 503 18.55 -5.28 19.06
C ALA A 503 17.59 -4.47 18.17
N LEU A 504 17.46 -3.15 18.41
CA LEU A 504 16.60 -2.23 17.65
C LEU A 504 17.41 -1.31 16.73
N GLU A 505 18.60 -1.71 16.29
CA GLU A 505 19.35 -1.00 15.25
C GLU A 505 18.66 -1.07 13.88
N PRO A 506 18.83 -0.05 13.02
CA PRO A 506 18.21 -0.01 11.71
C PRO A 506 18.44 -1.29 10.91
N MET A 507 17.38 -1.79 10.26
CA MET A 507 17.42 -3.07 9.52
C MET A 507 17.91 -2.87 8.09
N TYR A 508 17.59 -1.72 7.50
CA TYR A 508 17.76 -1.47 6.07
C TYR A 508 18.61 -0.22 5.81
N ASP A 509 19.28 -0.22 4.66
CA ASP A 509 19.97 0.95 4.15
C ASP A 509 18.97 2.01 3.62
N PRO A 510 19.32 3.31 3.63
CA PRO A 510 18.44 4.38 3.17
C PRO A 510 17.91 4.21 1.74
N ASP A 511 18.68 3.56 0.86
CA ASP A 511 18.29 3.32 -0.54
C ASP A 511 17.19 2.26 -0.64
N THR A 512 17.27 1.18 0.14
CA THR A 512 16.23 0.15 0.21
C THR A 512 14.94 0.71 0.78
N LEU A 513 15.01 1.54 1.83
CA LEU A 513 13.85 2.21 2.41
C LEU A 513 13.16 3.19 1.44
N ALA A 514 13.88 3.69 0.43
CA ALA A 514 13.31 4.59 -0.57
C ALA A 514 12.56 3.85 -1.69
N GLN A 515 12.84 2.55 -1.90
CA GLN A 515 12.30 1.75 -2.99
C GLN A 515 11.25 0.74 -2.51
N ASP A 516 11.42 0.16 -1.33
CA ASP A 516 10.56 -0.89 -0.79
C ASP A 516 9.66 -0.37 0.34
N ALA A 517 8.35 -0.37 0.09
CA ALA A 517 7.34 0.06 1.05
C ALA A 517 7.23 -0.87 2.27
N ASN A 518 7.41 -2.18 2.08
CA ASN A 518 7.32 -3.16 3.17
C ASN A 518 8.53 -3.02 4.10
N ALA A 519 9.74 -2.88 3.54
CA ALA A 519 10.94 -2.58 4.31
C ALA A 519 10.77 -1.29 5.14
N ALA A 520 10.24 -0.23 4.51
CA ALA A 520 9.97 1.03 5.21
C ALA A 520 8.91 0.89 6.33
N GLN A 521 7.88 0.06 6.13
CA GLN A 521 6.88 -0.25 7.15
C GLN A 521 7.48 -1.02 8.34
N GLN A 522 8.34 -2.01 8.09
CA GLN A 522 9.00 -2.77 9.15
C GLN A 522 9.96 -1.90 9.95
N GLU A 523 10.75 -1.08 9.26
CA GLU A 523 11.66 -0.11 9.89
C GLU A 523 10.89 0.90 10.77
N LEU A 524 9.74 1.39 10.30
CA LEU A 524 8.92 2.32 11.07
C LEU A 524 8.40 1.70 12.37
N LYS A 525 7.98 0.43 12.34
CA LYS A 525 7.58 -0.33 13.53
C LYS A 525 8.75 -0.50 14.50
N LEU A 526 9.94 -0.81 13.99
CA LEU A 526 11.16 -0.93 14.79
C LEU A 526 11.50 0.40 15.49
N LEU A 527 11.48 1.51 14.74
CA LEU A 527 11.77 2.85 15.26
C LEU A 527 10.74 3.30 16.30
N LEU A 528 9.47 2.93 16.17
CA LEU A 528 8.45 3.19 17.19
C LEU A 528 8.85 2.54 18.52
N HIS A 529 9.18 1.24 18.52
CA HIS A 529 9.65 0.54 19.72
C HIS A 529 10.94 1.18 20.27
N ARG A 530 11.90 1.50 19.42
CA ARG A 530 13.16 2.18 19.82
C ARG A 530 12.87 3.51 20.50
N SER A 531 11.95 4.30 19.97
CA SER A 531 11.59 5.62 20.53
C SER A 531 10.98 5.49 21.93
N THR A 532 10.12 4.49 22.17
CA THR A 532 9.53 4.26 23.49
C THR A 532 10.58 3.86 24.53
N LEU A 533 11.54 3.02 24.13
CA LEU A 533 12.64 2.59 24.98
C LEU A 533 13.57 3.76 25.32
N LEU A 534 13.98 4.57 24.33
CA LEU A 534 14.83 5.73 24.54
C LEU A 534 14.20 6.79 25.45
N PHE A 535 12.89 7.04 25.28
CA PHE A 535 12.15 7.94 26.16
C PHE A 535 12.12 7.43 27.60
N SER A 536 11.89 6.12 27.81
CA SER A 536 11.90 5.51 29.14
C SER A 536 13.27 5.58 29.83
N GLN A 537 14.36 5.59 29.06
CA GLN A 537 15.73 5.72 29.55
C GLN A 537 16.18 7.18 29.75
N GLY A 538 15.37 8.17 29.34
CA GLY A 538 15.73 9.58 29.41
C GLY A 538 16.81 10.02 28.40
N LYS A 539 17.11 9.20 27.39
CA LYS A 539 18.08 9.53 26.32
C LYS A 539 17.45 10.44 25.27
N MET A 540 17.26 11.72 25.62
CA MET A 540 16.46 12.67 24.83
C MET A 540 17.06 13.00 23.45
N TYR A 541 18.39 13.02 23.30
CA TYR A 541 19.02 13.31 22.01
C TYR A 541 18.78 12.18 20.99
N ASP A 542 19.07 10.94 21.38
CA ASP A 542 18.79 9.76 20.55
C ASP A 542 17.30 9.60 20.28
N TYR A 543 16.46 9.92 21.27
CA TYR A 543 15.00 9.93 21.09
C TYR A 543 14.58 10.89 19.97
N VAL A 544 15.09 12.13 19.98
CA VAL A 544 14.82 13.09 18.91
C VAL A 544 15.36 12.60 17.57
N ASP A 545 16.53 11.97 17.53
CA ASP A 545 17.06 11.40 16.29
C ASP A 545 16.13 10.34 15.72
N THR A 546 15.60 9.43 16.54
CA THR A 546 14.61 8.42 16.08
C THR A 546 13.34 9.06 15.55
N LEU A 547 12.80 10.07 16.24
CA LEU A 547 11.60 10.79 15.80
C LEU A 547 11.83 11.52 14.47
N LEU A 548 12.99 12.18 14.32
CA LEU A 548 13.34 12.89 13.10
C LEU A 548 13.53 11.93 11.92
N THR A 549 14.12 10.75 12.13
CA THR A 549 14.24 9.71 11.10
C THR A 549 12.85 9.23 10.64
N MET A 550 11.96 8.91 11.58
CA MET A 550 10.59 8.52 11.26
C MET A 550 9.84 9.62 10.49
N LEU A 551 9.95 10.86 10.95
CA LEU A 551 9.31 12.00 10.29
C LEU A 551 9.93 12.27 8.91
N ALA A 552 11.23 12.07 8.71
CA ALA A 552 11.86 12.21 7.41
C ALA A 552 11.40 11.14 6.41
N MET A 553 11.15 9.92 6.87
CA MET A 553 10.53 8.86 6.05
C MET A 553 9.10 9.23 5.66
N LEU A 554 8.31 9.73 6.61
CA LEU A 554 6.89 10.05 6.39
C LEU A 554 6.65 11.36 5.62
N LEU A 555 7.45 12.40 5.87
CA LEU A 555 7.30 13.74 5.31
C LEU A 555 8.24 14.03 4.14
N LYS A 556 8.88 13.01 3.53
CA LYS A 556 9.90 13.21 2.47
C LYS A 556 9.50 14.25 1.42
N ILE A 557 8.28 14.14 0.86
CA ILE A 557 7.77 15.08 -0.16
C ILE A 557 7.54 16.48 0.43
N ALA A 558 6.96 16.57 1.62
CA ALA A 558 6.64 17.85 2.27
C ALA A 558 7.91 18.59 2.73
N MET A 559 8.90 17.88 3.25
CA MET A 559 10.22 18.41 3.61
C MET A 559 10.96 18.92 2.38
N ASN A 560 10.90 18.21 1.25
CA ASN A 560 11.47 18.67 -0.02
C ASN A 560 10.81 19.99 -0.49
N ARG A 561 9.48 20.10 -0.41
CA ARG A 561 8.74 21.34 -0.73
C ARG A 561 9.11 22.50 0.20
N ALA A 562 9.25 22.22 1.50
CA ALA A 562 9.68 23.18 2.51
C ALA A 562 11.19 23.51 2.48
N GLN A 563 11.97 22.80 1.66
CA GLN A 563 13.42 22.90 1.53
C GLN A 563 14.17 22.54 2.83
N VAL A 564 13.69 21.52 3.53
CA VAL A 564 14.26 21.02 4.78
C VAL A 564 14.88 19.66 4.54
N CYS A 565 16.09 19.44 5.04
CA CYS A 565 16.79 18.17 4.97
C CYS A 565 17.36 17.79 6.34
N LEU A 566 17.50 16.48 6.57
CA LEU A 566 18.08 15.89 7.76
C LEU A 566 19.58 15.66 7.56
N ILE A 567 20.42 16.18 8.45
CA ILE A 567 21.88 16.09 8.35
C ILE A 567 22.46 15.61 9.69
N SER A 568 23.40 14.67 9.63
CA SER A 568 24.19 14.26 10.81
C SER A 568 25.28 15.29 11.13
N SER A 569 25.38 15.70 12.40
CA SER A 569 26.40 16.65 12.86
C SER A 569 26.92 16.31 14.26
N SER A 570 28.22 16.51 14.49
CA SER A 570 28.90 16.21 15.76
C SER A 570 29.11 17.42 16.67
N LYS A 571 28.22 18.42 16.63
CA LYS A 571 28.42 19.69 17.36
C LYS A 571 28.53 19.53 18.88
N SER A 572 27.95 18.47 19.44
CA SER A 572 27.96 18.14 20.87
C SER A 572 29.04 17.12 21.27
N GLY A 573 29.90 16.69 20.35
CA GLY A 573 30.87 15.60 20.56
C GLY A 573 30.33 14.23 20.13
N GLU A 574 29.02 14.02 20.24
CA GLU A 574 28.29 12.85 19.71
C GLU A 574 27.59 13.19 18.38
N ARG A 575 27.42 12.20 17.50
CA ARG A 575 26.75 12.36 16.19
C ARG A 575 25.24 12.33 16.40
N HIS A 576 24.58 13.46 16.20
CA HIS A 576 23.12 13.57 16.21
C HIS A 576 22.58 14.11 14.89
N LEU A 577 21.28 13.94 14.65
CA LEU A 577 20.60 14.38 13.45
C LEU A 577 20.01 15.77 13.66
N TYR A 578 20.11 16.62 12.64
CA TYR A 578 19.67 18.02 12.68
C TYR A 578 18.88 18.39 11.44
N LEU A 579 17.82 19.18 11.61
CA LEU A 579 17.05 19.76 10.52
C LEU A 579 17.69 21.07 10.05
N ILE A 580 17.96 21.17 8.74
CA ILE A 580 18.58 22.35 8.13
C ILE A 580 17.80 22.76 6.89
N LYS A 581 17.70 24.09 6.68
CA LYS A 581 17.12 24.67 5.46
C LYS A 581 18.16 24.70 4.34
N VAL A 582 17.84 24.13 3.19
CA VAL A 582 18.72 23.99 2.02
C VAL A 582 18.21 24.88 0.87
N SER A 583 19.12 25.35 -0.01
CA SER A 583 18.73 26.10 -1.22
C SER A 583 18.17 25.17 -2.31
N ARG A 584 17.17 25.62 -3.07
CA ARG A 584 16.54 24.83 -4.16
C ARG A 584 17.57 24.23 -5.14
N ASP A 585 18.62 24.99 -5.46
CA ASP A 585 19.66 24.58 -6.42
C ASP A 585 20.54 23.40 -5.95
N LYS A 586 20.46 23.00 -4.68
CA LYS A 586 21.15 21.80 -4.15
C LYS A 586 20.24 20.58 -4.02
N ILE A 587 18.93 20.78 -4.21
CA ILE A 587 17.91 19.73 -4.19
C ILE A 587 17.63 19.27 -5.63
N SER A 588 17.97 20.10 -6.63
CA SER A 588 17.63 19.96 -8.04
C SER A 588 18.55 19.09 -8.90
N ASP A 589 19.52 18.36 -8.33
CA ASP A 589 20.37 17.45 -9.14
C ASP A 589 19.70 16.09 -9.46
N ASN A 590 18.42 15.89 -9.09
CA ASN A 590 17.63 14.72 -9.50
C ASN A 590 16.43 15.17 -10.35
N ASP A 591 16.66 15.36 -11.66
CA ASP A 591 15.64 15.70 -12.68
C ASP A 591 14.61 14.56 -12.95
N ASP A 592 14.64 13.45 -12.19
CA ASP A 592 13.73 12.30 -12.31
C ASP A 592 12.50 12.35 -11.37
N GLN A 593 12.10 13.53 -10.87
CA GLN A 593 11.07 13.61 -9.82
C GLN A 593 9.63 13.31 -10.26
N ASP A 594 9.29 13.46 -11.55
CA ASP A 594 7.90 13.23 -11.97
C ASP A 594 7.53 11.75 -12.16
N SER A 595 8.51 10.85 -12.39
CA SER A 595 8.30 9.39 -12.34
C SER A 595 8.41 8.84 -10.90
N ALA A 596 9.36 9.32 -10.10
CA ALA A 596 9.51 8.94 -8.69
C ALA A 596 8.35 9.40 -7.77
N ASN A 597 7.55 10.38 -8.21
CA ASN A 597 6.37 10.86 -7.51
C ASN A 597 5.20 9.84 -7.49
N GLY A 598 5.19 8.86 -8.41
CA GLY A 598 4.24 7.75 -8.41
C GLY A 598 4.53 6.75 -7.30
N ASP A 599 5.77 6.24 -7.27
CA ASP A 599 6.21 5.26 -6.29
C ASP A 599 6.26 5.84 -4.87
N ALA A 600 6.68 7.09 -4.71
CA ALA A 600 6.65 7.75 -3.40
C ALA A 600 5.23 7.94 -2.84
N LYS A 601 4.21 8.14 -3.70
CA LYS A 601 2.80 8.18 -3.27
C LYS A 601 2.29 6.79 -2.90
N ALA A 602 2.68 5.74 -3.63
CA ALA A 602 2.32 4.36 -3.30
C ALA A 602 2.97 3.91 -1.97
N ILE A 603 4.26 4.17 -1.80
CA ILE A 603 4.99 3.94 -0.54
C ILE A 603 4.35 4.72 0.61
N PHE A 604 3.99 6.00 0.38
CA PHE A 604 3.32 6.81 1.38
C PHE A 604 1.93 6.27 1.78
N ALA A 605 1.14 5.80 0.81
CA ALA A 605 -0.15 5.17 1.07
C ALA A 605 -0.01 3.90 1.93
N ILE A 606 1.04 3.12 1.69
CA ILE A 606 1.36 1.93 2.49
C ILE A 606 1.84 2.32 3.89
N LEU A 607 2.72 3.31 4.04
CA LEU A 607 3.19 3.77 5.35
C LEU A 607 2.07 4.38 6.22
N THR A 608 1.09 5.04 5.61
CA THR A 608 -0.10 5.54 6.32
C THR A 608 -1.13 4.46 6.65
N SER A 609 -0.97 3.23 6.16
CA SER A 609 -1.70 2.07 6.69
C SER A 609 -1.18 1.64 8.07
N VAL A 610 0.08 1.97 8.39
CA VAL A 610 0.76 1.55 9.63
C VAL A 610 0.41 2.45 10.81
N LEU A 611 0.35 3.77 10.58
CA LEU A 611 -0.06 4.75 11.58
C LEU A 611 -1.37 5.40 11.16
N SER A 612 -2.32 5.46 12.10
CA SER A 612 -3.51 6.29 11.91
C SER A 612 -3.13 7.78 11.78
N LYS A 613 -4.02 8.59 11.20
CA LYS A 613 -3.83 10.04 11.11
C LYS A 613 -3.60 10.71 12.48
N ASP A 614 -4.15 10.13 13.54
CA ASP A 614 -4.01 10.64 14.90
C ASP A 614 -2.71 10.19 15.56
N ASP A 615 -2.27 8.96 15.33
CA ASP A 615 -0.95 8.50 15.78
C ASP A 615 0.18 9.31 15.13
N TRP A 616 -0.02 9.65 13.86
CA TRP A 616 0.92 10.49 13.13
C TRP A 616 0.96 11.93 13.69
N TRP A 617 -0.20 12.52 13.99
CA TRP A 617 -0.29 13.81 14.67
C TRP A 617 0.40 13.78 16.04
N ASN A 618 0.18 12.72 16.82
CA ASN A 618 0.82 12.53 18.11
C ASN A 618 2.35 12.39 17.99
N LEU A 619 2.85 11.71 16.96
CA LEU A 619 4.29 11.62 16.68
C LEU A 619 4.90 13.00 16.41
N LEU A 620 4.24 13.80 15.56
CA LEU A 620 4.67 15.16 15.26
C LEU A 620 4.71 16.04 16.51
N LEU A 621 3.67 15.98 17.35
CA LEU A 621 3.62 16.72 18.61
C LEU A 621 4.75 16.30 19.55
N LYS A 622 4.99 14.99 19.72
CA LYS A 622 6.11 14.48 20.53
C LYS A 622 7.46 15.01 20.04
N ALA A 623 7.68 15.08 18.73
CA ALA A 623 8.90 15.63 18.16
C ALA A 623 9.04 17.14 18.43
N ILE A 624 7.98 17.92 18.25
CA ILE A 624 7.99 19.37 18.51
C ILE A 624 8.27 19.65 20.00
N TYR A 625 7.60 18.93 20.91
CA TYR A 625 7.83 19.09 22.35
C TYR A 625 9.26 18.69 22.74
N ALA A 626 9.74 17.54 22.27
CA ALA A 626 11.10 17.09 22.56
C ALA A 626 12.18 18.07 22.04
N LEU A 627 11.96 18.67 20.87
CA LEU A 627 12.84 19.72 20.35
C LEU A 627 12.81 20.99 21.21
N CYS A 628 11.64 21.37 21.74
CA CYS A 628 11.51 22.51 22.63
C CYS A 628 12.19 22.26 23.99
N ASP A 629 12.05 21.06 24.55
CA ASP A 629 12.70 20.66 25.80
C ASP A 629 14.23 20.69 25.69
N LEU A 630 14.77 20.32 24.53
CA LEU A 630 16.20 20.42 24.22
C LEU A 630 16.66 21.84 23.84
N GLY A 631 15.76 22.83 23.77
CA GLY A 631 16.06 24.18 23.34
C GLY A 631 16.40 24.33 21.85
N ARG A 632 16.08 23.32 21.02
CA ARG A 632 16.33 23.27 19.58
C ARG A 632 15.19 23.94 18.79
N TYR A 633 14.83 25.16 19.17
CA TYR A 633 13.62 25.87 18.67
C TYR A 633 13.61 26.08 17.16
N LYS A 634 14.77 26.40 16.56
CA LYS A 634 14.93 26.55 15.11
C LYS A 634 14.50 25.30 14.34
N GLU A 635 14.76 24.12 14.88
CA GLU A 635 14.44 22.86 14.22
C GLU A 635 12.96 22.52 14.38
N GLY A 636 12.38 22.81 15.55
CA GLY A 636 10.93 22.76 15.74
C GLY A 636 10.21 23.67 14.75
N GLU A 637 10.74 24.86 14.48
CA GLU A 637 10.20 25.76 13.45
C GLU A 637 10.28 25.15 12.04
N LEU A 638 11.41 24.55 11.65
CA LEU A 638 11.56 23.90 10.34
C LEU A 638 10.64 22.68 10.19
N LEU A 639 10.40 21.94 11.27
CA LEU A 639 9.50 20.81 11.28
C LEU A 639 8.03 21.26 11.10
N VAL A 640 7.64 22.37 11.74
CA VAL A 640 6.32 22.99 11.52
C VAL A 640 6.19 23.51 10.09
N ASP A 641 7.20 24.21 9.55
CA ASP A 641 7.21 24.67 8.16
C ASP A 641 7.02 23.48 7.19
N SER A 642 7.66 22.34 7.46
CA SER A 642 7.51 21.11 6.66
C SER A 642 6.13 20.48 6.79
N SER A 643 5.54 20.51 7.99
CA SER A 643 4.23 19.91 8.27
C SER A 643 3.07 20.72 7.67
N LEU A 644 3.22 22.05 7.56
CA LEU A 644 2.23 22.93 6.93
C LEU A 644 2.11 22.75 5.40
N GLU A 645 3.16 22.23 4.75
CA GLU A 645 3.17 21.89 3.32
C GLU A 645 2.48 20.54 3.02
N TYR A 646 2.10 19.79 4.06
CA TYR A 646 1.48 18.49 3.93
C TYR A 646 -0.05 18.56 3.81
N TYR A 647 -0.60 17.97 2.74
CA TYR A 647 -1.99 18.16 2.31
C TYR A 647 -3.03 17.70 3.35
N SER A 648 -2.86 16.55 4.00
CA SER A 648 -3.88 16.07 4.95
C SER A 648 -3.91 16.82 6.28
N PHE A 649 -2.90 17.63 6.62
CA PHE A 649 -2.99 18.58 7.74
C PHE A 649 -3.49 19.95 7.31
N TYR A 650 -3.32 20.29 6.03
CA TYR A 650 -3.85 21.53 5.47
C TYR A 650 -5.39 21.55 5.45
N ASP A 651 -6.01 20.40 5.16
CA ASP A 651 -7.48 20.27 5.10
C ASP A 651 -8.14 20.35 6.48
N ASP A 652 -7.47 19.89 7.54
CA ASP A 652 -7.96 20.03 8.91
C ASP A 652 -7.63 21.41 9.48
N ARG A 653 -8.65 22.27 9.49
CA ARG A 653 -8.53 23.65 9.98
C ARG A 653 -8.10 23.73 11.45
N GLN A 654 -8.41 22.75 12.29
CA GLN A 654 -8.03 22.78 13.71
C GLN A 654 -6.54 22.46 13.86
N LYS A 655 -6.08 21.34 13.31
CA LYS A 655 -4.66 20.93 13.35
C LYS A 655 -3.75 21.96 12.70
N ARG A 656 -4.18 22.58 11.59
CA ARG A 656 -3.44 23.70 10.98
C ARG A 656 -3.26 24.88 11.92
N LYS A 657 -4.31 25.30 12.64
CA LYS A 657 -4.21 26.40 13.61
C LYS A 657 -3.23 26.05 14.73
N GLU A 658 -3.28 24.83 15.24
CA GLU A 658 -2.34 24.36 16.27
C GLU A 658 -0.89 24.40 15.78
N LEU A 659 -0.60 23.95 14.54
CA LEU A 659 0.71 24.10 13.92
C LEU A 659 1.17 25.56 13.83
N GLU A 660 0.28 26.48 13.43
CA GLU A 660 0.61 27.91 13.39
C GLU A 660 0.94 28.47 14.78
N TYR A 661 0.27 28.01 15.85
CA TYR A 661 0.62 28.35 17.24
C TYR A 661 1.99 27.79 17.64
N PHE A 662 2.30 26.53 17.29
CA PHE A 662 3.61 25.94 17.57
C PHE A 662 4.73 26.65 16.82
N GLY A 663 4.54 26.95 15.54
CA GLY A 663 5.49 27.72 14.73
C GLY A 663 5.73 29.13 15.28
N LEU A 664 4.67 29.83 15.69
CA LEU A 664 4.79 31.14 16.36
C LEU A 664 5.61 31.05 17.65
N SER A 665 5.33 30.04 18.47
CA SER A 665 6.00 29.83 19.76
C SER A 665 7.48 29.51 19.57
N ALA A 666 7.81 28.58 18.67
CA ALA A 666 9.18 28.23 18.31
C ALA A 666 9.95 29.45 17.76
N ALA A 667 9.33 30.25 16.89
CA ALA A 667 9.96 31.44 16.32
C ALA A 667 10.24 32.54 17.36
N ILE A 668 9.36 32.71 18.35
CA ILE A 668 9.57 33.65 19.46
C ILE A 668 10.72 33.18 20.35
N LEU A 669 10.75 31.88 20.69
CA LEU A 669 11.80 31.29 21.53
C LEU A 669 13.18 31.31 20.83
N ASP A 670 13.22 31.10 19.51
CA ASP A 670 14.43 31.25 18.68
C ASP A 670 14.86 32.71 18.46
N LYS A 671 14.04 33.69 18.89
CA LYS A 671 14.21 35.13 18.64
C LYS A 671 14.17 35.51 17.16
N ASN A 672 13.53 34.70 16.33
CA ASN A 672 13.31 35.00 14.91
C ASN A 672 12.02 35.82 14.73
N PHE A 673 12.07 37.09 15.15
CA PHE A 673 10.90 37.98 15.14
C PHE A 673 10.32 38.24 13.75
N ARG A 674 11.12 38.09 12.68
CA ARG A 674 10.64 38.26 11.31
C ARG A 674 9.69 37.14 10.89
N LYS A 675 10.00 35.90 11.23
CA LYS A 675 9.10 34.76 10.97
C LYS A 675 7.92 34.77 11.94
N ALA A 676 8.16 35.04 13.23
CA ALA A 676 7.08 35.21 14.21
C ALA A 676 6.05 36.26 13.75
N TYR A 677 6.49 37.37 13.15
CA TYR A 677 5.61 38.39 12.58
C TYR A 677 4.72 37.84 11.46
N ASN A 678 5.24 36.95 10.60
CA ASN A 678 4.45 36.36 9.53
C ASN A 678 3.34 35.45 10.08
N TYR A 679 3.65 34.63 11.08
CA TYR A 679 2.68 33.75 11.76
C TYR A 679 1.56 34.57 12.41
N ILE A 680 1.91 35.49 13.32
CA ILE A 680 0.90 36.27 14.04
C ILE A 680 0.05 37.13 13.10
N ARG A 681 0.60 37.60 11.98
CA ARG A 681 -0.14 38.35 10.96
C ARG A 681 -1.23 37.50 10.31
N ILE A 682 -0.94 36.23 10.00
CA ILE A 682 -1.93 35.30 9.42
C ILE A 682 -3.03 35.02 10.44
N MET A 683 -2.65 34.68 11.68
CA MET A 683 -3.60 34.39 12.76
C MET A 683 -4.52 35.57 13.07
N LEU A 684 -3.99 36.80 13.04
CA LEU A 684 -4.77 38.03 13.21
C LEU A 684 -5.71 38.32 12.02
N MET A 685 -5.37 37.90 10.79
CA MET A 685 -6.28 38.04 9.65
C MET A 685 -7.50 37.12 9.80
N GLU A 686 -7.34 35.97 10.46
CA GLU A 686 -8.45 35.06 10.76
C GLU A 686 -9.29 35.53 11.95
N ASP A 687 -8.65 35.82 13.09
CA ASP A 687 -9.33 36.12 14.36
C ASP A 687 -8.94 37.51 14.92
N VAL A 688 -9.50 38.57 14.33
CA VAL A 688 -9.19 39.97 14.68
C VAL A 688 -9.60 40.36 16.11
N ASN A 689 -10.62 39.70 16.68
CA ASN A 689 -11.26 40.11 17.94
C ASN A 689 -10.57 39.56 19.20
N LYS A 690 -9.56 38.69 19.07
CA LYS A 690 -8.85 38.10 20.23
C LYS A 690 -7.77 39.06 20.75
N PRO A 691 -7.90 39.64 21.96
CA PRO A 691 -6.91 40.58 22.49
C PRO A 691 -5.54 39.94 22.77
N GLN A 692 -5.50 38.63 23.07
CA GLN A 692 -4.27 37.90 23.34
C GLN A 692 -3.32 37.90 22.13
N LEU A 693 -3.87 37.76 20.91
CA LEU A 693 -3.09 37.80 19.67
C LEU A 693 -2.49 39.19 19.44
N TRP A 694 -3.22 40.25 19.76
CA TRP A 694 -2.72 41.62 19.67
C TRP A 694 -1.60 41.92 20.67
N ASN A 695 -1.66 41.31 21.87
CA ASN A 695 -0.58 41.41 22.85
C ASN A 695 0.71 40.75 22.34
N ILE A 696 0.60 39.53 21.78
CA ILE A 696 1.74 38.83 21.18
C ILE A 696 2.27 39.61 19.97
N PHE A 697 1.38 40.12 19.12
CA PHE A 697 1.74 40.97 17.99
C PHE A 697 2.56 42.19 18.43
N ASN A 698 2.11 42.88 19.49
CA ASN A 698 2.83 44.02 20.03
C ASN A 698 4.25 43.63 20.49
N GLN A 699 4.38 42.54 21.25
CA GLN A 699 5.68 42.01 21.68
C GLN A 699 6.60 41.68 20.50
N VAL A 700 6.09 41.01 19.47
CA VAL A 700 6.87 40.70 18.26
C VAL A 700 7.27 41.98 17.53
N THR A 701 6.36 42.94 17.37
CA THR A 701 6.66 44.20 16.65
C THR A 701 7.72 45.05 17.34
N MET A 702 7.71 45.09 18.68
CA MET A 702 8.72 45.81 19.48
C MET A 702 10.15 45.31 19.21
N HIS A 703 10.31 44.03 18.89
CA HIS A 703 11.63 43.44 18.61
C HIS A 703 11.94 43.28 17.11
N SER A 704 10.92 43.23 16.24
CA SER A 704 11.09 42.91 14.80
C SER A 704 11.76 43.98 13.94
N GLN A 705 11.87 45.23 14.41
CA GLN A 705 12.34 46.42 13.67
C GLN A 705 11.62 46.67 12.31
N ASP A 706 10.60 45.88 11.95
CA ASP A 706 10.00 45.90 10.62
C ASP A 706 8.85 46.89 10.55
N VAL A 707 8.97 47.95 9.75
CA VAL A 707 7.97 49.04 9.65
C VAL A 707 6.66 48.60 8.95
N ARG A 708 6.62 47.42 8.32
CA ARG A 708 5.45 46.93 7.57
C ARG A 708 4.20 46.74 8.43
N HIS A 709 4.35 46.53 9.74
CA HIS A 709 3.25 46.34 10.69
C HIS A 709 2.25 47.51 10.69
N HIS A 710 2.72 48.75 10.49
CA HIS A 710 1.83 49.90 10.51
C HIS A 710 0.83 49.91 9.35
N ARG A 711 1.30 49.64 8.12
CA ARG A 711 0.43 49.55 6.94
C ARG A 711 -0.58 48.41 7.09
N PHE A 712 -0.19 47.32 7.73
CA PHE A 712 -1.08 46.21 8.04
C PHE A 712 -2.18 46.63 9.03
N CYS A 713 -1.83 47.27 10.15
CA CYS A 713 -2.79 47.74 11.15
C CYS A 713 -3.79 48.75 10.56
N LEU A 714 -3.32 49.71 9.74
CA LEU A 714 -4.21 50.69 9.09
C LEU A 714 -5.23 50.04 8.15
N ARG A 715 -4.81 49.05 7.33
CA ARG A 715 -5.73 48.33 6.43
C ARG A 715 -6.79 47.55 7.20
N LEU A 716 -6.41 46.95 8.33
CA LEU A 716 -7.35 46.21 9.19
C LEU A 716 -8.30 47.14 9.93
N MET A 717 -7.82 48.29 10.39
CA MET A 717 -8.64 49.31 11.07
C MET A 717 -9.73 49.87 10.15
N LEU A 718 -9.47 50.02 8.85
CA LEU A 718 -10.50 50.41 7.88
C LEU A 718 -11.64 49.40 7.76
N LYS A 719 -11.35 48.11 7.97
CA LYS A 719 -12.36 47.04 7.96
C LYS A 719 -13.04 46.88 9.32
N ASN A 720 -12.31 47.12 10.41
CA ASN A 720 -12.75 46.89 11.78
C ASN A 720 -12.50 48.14 12.65
N PRO A 721 -13.30 49.22 12.49
CA PRO A 721 -13.06 50.49 13.18
C PRO A 721 -13.33 50.44 14.69
N GLU A 722 -14.11 49.47 15.17
CA GLU A 722 -14.49 49.33 16.58
C GLU A 722 -13.49 48.49 17.40
N ASN A 723 -12.44 47.95 16.78
CA ASN A 723 -11.47 47.14 17.51
C ASN A 723 -10.54 48.02 18.35
N LEU A 724 -10.61 47.85 19.67
CA LEU A 724 -9.85 48.62 20.66
C LEU A 724 -8.33 48.48 20.48
N ALA A 725 -7.82 47.26 20.27
CA ALA A 725 -6.38 47.02 20.15
C ALA A 725 -5.78 47.71 18.91
N LEU A 726 -6.49 47.67 17.78
CA LEU A 726 -6.10 48.39 16.56
C LEU A 726 -6.10 49.91 16.75
N CYS A 727 -7.09 50.44 17.47
CA CYS A 727 -7.19 51.86 17.78
C CYS A 727 -5.99 52.32 18.64
N VAL A 728 -5.67 51.57 19.69
CA VAL A 728 -4.53 51.86 20.58
C VAL A 728 -3.19 51.74 19.84
N LEU A 729 -2.98 50.69 19.05
CA LEU A 729 -1.74 50.50 18.26
C LEU A 729 -1.56 51.59 17.19
N SER A 730 -2.64 52.02 16.54
CA SER A 730 -2.60 53.15 15.62
C SER A 730 -2.25 54.45 16.34
N GLY A 731 -2.84 54.66 17.53
CA GLY A 731 -2.50 55.75 18.43
C GLY A 731 -1.01 55.77 18.80
N HIS A 732 -0.44 54.63 19.20
CA HIS A 732 0.98 54.49 19.53
C HIS A 732 1.88 54.86 18.34
N ASN A 733 1.57 54.38 17.13
CA ASN A 733 2.38 54.74 15.97
C ASN A 733 2.25 56.23 15.60
N ALA A 734 1.06 56.81 15.72
CA ALA A 734 0.84 58.24 15.51
C ALA A 734 1.58 59.09 16.56
N PHE A 735 1.68 58.59 17.80
CA PHE A 735 2.41 59.24 18.88
C PHE A 735 3.92 59.22 18.63
N VAL A 736 4.49 58.06 18.27
CA VAL A 736 5.92 57.91 17.95
C VAL A 736 6.32 58.71 16.71
N SER A 737 5.46 58.80 15.70
CA SER A 737 5.70 59.63 14.51
C SER A 737 5.55 61.14 14.75
N GLY A 738 5.22 61.56 15.98
CA GLY A 738 5.06 62.98 16.34
C GLY A 738 3.73 63.61 15.90
N SER A 739 2.81 62.82 15.35
CA SER A 739 1.47 63.25 14.92
C SER A 739 0.48 63.24 16.09
N PHE A 740 0.79 64.01 17.14
CA PHE A 740 0.06 63.96 18.43
C PHE A 740 -1.44 64.24 18.33
N LYS A 741 -1.89 65.08 17.39
CA LYS A 741 -3.33 65.33 17.19
C LYS A 741 -4.08 64.07 16.74
N HIS A 742 -3.45 63.28 15.86
CA HIS A 742 -4.03 62.02 15.40
C HIS A 742 -3.97 60.96 16.49
N ALA A 743 -2.86 60.88 17.23
CA ALA A 743 -2.72 60.00 18.39
C ALA A 743 -3.80 60.29 19.44
N LEU A 744 -4.03 61.57 19.75
CA LEU A 744 -5.06 61.99 20.70
C LEU A 744 -6.45 61.56 20.25
N ALA A 745 -6.78 61.72 18.96
CA ALA A 745 -8.07 61.29 18.44
C ALA A 745 -8.30 59.78 18.64
N GLN A 746 -7.28 58.96 18.38
CA GLN A 746 -7.36 57.51 18.58
C GLN A 746 -7.45 57.14 20.07
N TYR A 747 -6.61 57.72 20.93
CA TYR A 747 -6.68 57.40 22.36
C TYR A 747 -7.98 57.86 23.02
N VAL A 748 -8.53 59.00 22.62
CA VAL A 748 -9.85 59.46 23.10
C VAL A 748 -10.95 58.53 22.62
N GLN A 749 -10.85 58.01 21.39
CA GLN A 749 -11.78 56.99 20.90
C GLN A 749 -11.68 55.70 21.74
N ALA A 750 -10.48 55.23 22.03
CA ALA A 750 -10.24 54.08 22.91
C ALA A 750 -10.79 54.31 24.33
N PHE A 751 -10.55 55.49 24.91
CA PHE A 751 -11.07 55.89 26.22
C PHE A 751 -12.61 56.01 26.27
N ARG A 752 -13.25 56.39 25.16
CA ARG A 752 -14.73 56.40 25.06
C ARG A 752 -15.31 54.99 25.05
N MET A 753 -14.59 54.03 24.47
CA MET A 753 -14.98 52.63 24.47
C MET A 753 -14.76 51.98 25.85
N GLN A 754 -13.65 52.28 26.51
CA GLN A 754 -13.33 51.79 27.86
C GLN A 754 -12.75 52.92 28.73
N SER A 755 -13.59 53.52 29.57
CA SER A 755 -13.20 54.67 30.42
C SER A 755 -12.39 54.30 31.66
N ASP A 756 -12.40 53.02 32.01
CA ASP A 756 -11.92 52.52 33.30
C ASP A 756 -10.51 51.94 33.23
N ASP A 757 -9.98 51.73 32.02
CA ASP A 757 -8.61 51.27 31.83
C ASP A 757 -7.60 52.43 32.05
N PRO A 758 -6.68 52.31 33.03
CA PRO A 758 -5.68 53.34 33.33
C PRO A 758 -4.79 53.69 32.12
N LEU A 759 -4.49 52.73 31.23
CA LEU A 759 -3.56 52.93 30.12
C LEU A 759 -4.03 54.03 29.16
N HIS A 760 -5.32 54.07 28.84
CA HIS A 760 -5.88 55.11 27.97
C HIS A 760 -5.76 56.50 28.59
N SER A 761 -6.02 56.61 29.89
CA SER A 761 -5.88 57.87 30.63
C SER A 761 -4.42 58.35 30.64
N LEU A 762 -3.47 57.44 30.83
CA LEU A 762 -2.03 57.72 30.75
C LEU A 762 -1.63 58.22 29.34
N CYS A 763 -2.02 57.49 28.29
CA CYS A 763 -1.69 57.84 26.89
C CYS A 763 -2.26 59.20 26.47
N ILE A 764 -3.50 59.52 26.88
CA ILE A 764 -4.10 60.84 26.64
C ILE A 764 -3.33 61.94 27.39
N GLY A 765 -3.05 61.72 28.69
CA GLY A 765 -2.30 62.66 29.52
C GLY A 765 -0.92 62.97 28.94
N LEU A 766 -0.17 61.94 28.56
CA LEU A 766 1.12 62.06 27.90
C LEU A 766 1.02 62.80 26.57
N THR A 767 0.01 62.52 25.75
CA THR A 767 -0.18 63.20 24.46
C THR A 767 -0.36 64.71 24.65
N PHE A 768 -1.13 65.16 25.65
CA PHE A 768 -1.25 66.57 25.99
C PHE A 768 0.05 67.21 26.48
N VAL A 769 0.80 66.51 27.34
CA VAL A 769 2.11 66.97 27.86
C VAL A 769 3.12 67.12 26.70
N HIS A 770 3.15 66.17 25.77
CA HIS A 770 4.00 66.23 24.58
C HIS A 770 3.57 67.31 23.59
N MET A 771 2.26 67.48 23.35
CA MET A 771 1.74 68.60 22.56
C MET A 771 2.13 69.94 23.16
N ALA A 772 2.03 70.11 24.48
CA ALA A 772 2.44 71.32 25.19
C ALA A 772 3.95 71.56 25.11
N SER A 773 4.75 70.51 24.95
CA SER A 773 6.22 70.59 24.83
C SER A 773 6.70 71.02 23.44
N GLN A 774 5.83 71.07 22.42
CA GLN A 774 6.21 71.51 21.08
C GLN A 774 6.61 73.00 21.05
N LYS A 775 7.48 73.36 20.10
CA LYS A 775 8.09 74.70 20.00
C LYS A 775 7.08 75.83 19.78
N PHE A 776 5.95 75.56 19.12
CA PHE A 776 4.97 76.58 18.72
C PHE A 776 3.55 76.19 19.12
N VAL A 777 3.10 76.61 20.31
CA VAL A 777 1.78 76.28 20.86
C VAL A 777 1.14 77.49 21.52
N LEU A 778 0.00 77.95 20.97
CA LEU A 778 -0.69 79.16 21.44
C LEU A 778 -1.39 78.99 22.80
N LYS A 779 -1.82 77.77 23.16
CA LYS A 779 -2.57 77.46 24.40
C LYS A 779 -1.86 76.45 25.30
N ARG A 780 -0.56 76.63 25.52
CA ARG A 780 0.29 75.67 26.26
C ARG A 780 -0.24 75.34 27.65
N HIS A 781 -0.61 76.34 28.45
CA HIS A 781 -1.09 76.15 29.82
C HIS A 781 -2.41 75.35 29.88
N ALA A 782 -3.34 75.58 28.95
CA ALA A 782 -4.60 74.85 28.90
C ALA A 782 -4.39 73.35 28.60
N LEU A 783 -3.48 73.03 27.67
CA LEU A 783 -3.13 71.65 27.36
C LEU A 783 -2.47 70.95 28.55
N LEU A 784 -1.65 71.66 29.33
CA LEU A 784 -1.05 71.08 30.54
C LEU A 784 -2.09 70.76 31.61
N VAL A 785 -3.04 71.66 31.86
CA VAL A 785 -4.12 71.41 32.81
C VAL A 785 -4.95 70.19 32.38
N GLN A 786 -5.25 70.07 31.09
CA GLN A 786 -5.94 68.90 30.53
C GLN A 786 -5.08 67.63 30.68
N GLY A 787 -3.78 67.69 30.36
CA GLY A 787 -2.86 66.56 30.49
C GLY A 787 -2.75 66.05 31.93
N PHE A 788 -2.54 66.95 32.89
CA PHE A 788 -2.47 66.58 34.31
C PHE A 788 -3.82 66.12 34.89
N SER A 789 -4.96 66.60 34.37
CA SER A 789 -6.28 66.06 34.73
C SER A 789 -6.40 64.57 34.36
N PHE A 790 -5.96 64.19 33.16
CA PHE A 790 -5.93 62.78 32.75
C PHE A 790 -4.86 61.95 33.47
N LEU A 791 -3.70 62.54 33.82
CA LEU A 791 -2.68 61.85 34.64
C LEU A 791 -3.14 61.64 36.09
N ASN A 792 -3.91 62.56 36.66
CA ASN A 792 -4.54 62.37 37.96
C ASN A 792 -5.63 61.30 37.88
N LYS A 793 -6.46 61.30 36.84
CA LYS A 793 -7.41 60.19 36.60
C LYS A 793 -6.70 58.85 36.45
N TYR A 794 -5.52 58.80 35.82
CA TYR A 794 -4.68 57.60 35.76
C TYR A 794 -4.23 57.14 37.16
N LEU A 795 -3.82 58.08 38.03
CA LEU A 795 -3.49 57.79 39.42
C LEU A 795 -4.70 57.27 40.20
N ASP A 796 -5.88 57.86 40.00
CA ASP A 796 -7.12 57.45 40.68
C ASP A 796 -7.53 56.03 40.27
N LEU A 797 -7.43 55.71 38.97
CA LEU A 797 -7.81 54.39 38.44
C LEU A 797 -6.85 53.27 38.85
N ARG A 798 -5.54 53.56 38.93
CA ARG A 798 -4.51 52.55 39.21
C ARG A 798 -4.06 52.49 40.67
N GLY A 799 -4.34 53.54 41.43
CA GLY A 799 -3.90 53.71 42.81
C GLY A 799 -2.46 54.23 42.94
N PRO A 800 -2.06 54.66 44.15
CA PRO A 800 -0.69 55.09 44.43
C PRO A 800 0.25 53.89 44.45
N CYS A 801 0.98 53.70 43.36
CA CYS A 801 2.00 52.67 43.20
C CYS A 801 3.30 53.30 42.71
N GLN A 802 4.39 52.55 42.80
CA GLN A 802 5.70 53.05 42.37
C GLN A 802 5.68 53.57 40.92
N GLU A 803 4.95 52.90 40.03
CA GLU A 803 4.80 53.30 38.63
C GLU A 803 4.02 54.61 38.45
N THR A 804 2.87 54.78 39.13
CA THR A 804 2.01 55.96 38.94
C THR A 804 2.68 57.23 39.44
N LEU A 805 3.33 57.16 40.61
CA LEU A 805 4.10 58.25 41.19
C LEU A 805 5.34 58.58 40.35
N TYR A 806 6.04 57.57 39.84
CA TYR A 806 7.16 57.79 38.92
C TYR A 806 6.71 58.51 37.64
N ASN A 807 5.64 58.04 37.00
CA ASN A 807 5.14 58.63 35.75
C ASN A 807 4.68 60.09 35.94
N LEU A 808 4.04 60.41 37.06
CA LEU A 808 3.69 61.79 37.45
C LEU A 808 4.94 62.66 37.66
N GLY A 809 5.92 62.14 38.40
CA GLY A 809 7.21 62.80 38.59
C GLY A 809 7.94 63.05 37.26
N ARG A 810 7.92 62.07 36.34
CA ARG A 810 8.50 62.20 34.98
C ARG A 810 7.79 63.25 34.14
N ALA A 811 6.47 63.31 34.17
CA ALA A 811 5.71 64.34 33.47
C ALA A 811 6.03 65.75 33.96
N LEU A 812 6.12 65.95 35.29
CA LEU A 812 6.51 67.22 35.90
C LEU A 812 7.96 67.61 35.58
N HIS A 813 8.87 66.62 35.60
CA HIS A 813 10.25 66.80 35.21
C HIS A 813 10.36 67.26 33.75
N GLN A 814 9.64 66.62 32.82
CA GLN A 814 9.62 67.01 31.41
C GLN A 814 9.13 68.45 31.19
N MET A 815 8.30 68.99 32.10
CA MET A 815 7.85 70.37 32.07
C MET A 815 8.82 71.38 32.72
N GLY A 816 9.93 70.90 33.29
CA GLY A 816 10.91 71.72 34.01
C GLY A 816 10.52 72.01 35.47
N LEU A 817 9.45 71.40 35.99
CA LEU A 817 9.01 71.54 37.39
C LEU A 817 9.74 70.52 38.28
N THR A 818 11.07 70.60 38.29
CA THR A 818 11.94 69.61 38.95
C THR A 818 11.69 69.48 40.44
N TYR A 819 11.39 70.59 41.14
CA TYR A 819 11.12 70.57 42.58
C TYR A 819 9.91 69.70 42.97
N LEU A 820 8.82 69.74 42.18
CA LEU A 820 7.66 68.88 42.39
C LEU A 820 7.96 67.43 42.00
N ALA A 821 8.75 67.24 40.95
CA ALA A 821 9.13 65.90 40.50
C ALA A 821 9.90 65.12 41.58
N ILE A 822 10.80 65.79 42.32
CA ILE A 822 11.57 65.19 43.42
C ILE A 822 10.64 64.57 44.47
N HIS A 823 9.60 65.30 44.88
CA HIS A 823 8.63 64.82 45.87
C HIS A 823 7.96 63.51 45.43
N TYR A 824 7.51 63.44 44.17
CA TYR A 824 6.91 62.21 43.63
C TYR A 824 7.90 61.05 43.48
N TYR A 825 9.17 61.32 43.11
CA TYR A 825 10.19 60.26 43.06
C TYR A 825 10.54 59.73 44.45
N GLN A 826 10.57 60.58 45.48
CA GLN A 826 10.80 60.15 46.86
C GLN A 826 9.67 59.23 47.34
N GLN A 827 8.42 59.63 47.11
CA GLN A 827 7.27 58.78 47.42
C GLN A 827 7.28 57.45 46.64
N ALA A 828 7.75 57.46 45.38
CA ALA A 828 7.90 56.23 44.60
C ALA A 828 8.99 55.27 45.14
N LEU A 829 10.03 55.80 45.79
CA LEU A 829 11.11 55.00 46.40
C LEU A 829 10.72 54.39 47.76
N GLU A 830 9.77 55.01 48.46
CA GLU A 830 9.23 54.52 49.74
C GLU A 830 8.27 53.33 49.57
N LEU A 831 7.72 53.14 48.36
CA LEU A 831 6.83 52.03 48.04
C LEU A 831 7.60 50.77 47.63
N PRO A 832 7.11 49.56 47.99
CA PRO A 832 7.73 48.31 47.56
C PRO A 832 7.65 48.16 46.02
N PRO A 833 8.68 47.56 45.39
CA PRO A 833 8.68 47.33 43.95
C PRO A 833 7.53 46.40 43.57
N LEU A 834 6.86 46.68 42.44
CA LEU A 834 5.80 45.83 41.91
C LEU A 834 6.38 44.44 41.59
N GLN A 835 5.85 43.38 42.22
CA GLN A 835 6.09 42.00 41.80
C GLN A 835 5.31 41.74 40.50
N LEU A 836 5.89 42.14 39.36
CA LEU A 836 5.55 41.54 38.07
C LEU A 836 6.49 40.33 37.88
N GLU A 837 5.96 39.18 37.46
CA GLU A 837 6.69 37.91 37.23
C GLU A 837 7.86 37.98 36.23
N LEU A 838 8.24 39.18 35.76
CA LEU A 838 9.46 39.45 35.01
C LEU A 838 10.43 40.28 35.87
N ALA A 839 11.25 39.58 36.66
CA ALA A 839 12.24 40.14 37.61
C ALA A 839 13.25 41.16 37.03
N ARG A 840 13.27 41.43 35.71
CA ARG A 840 14.17 42.39 35.04
C ARG A 840 13.61 43.82 34.91
N LEU A 841 12.29 44.02 34.95
CA LEU A 841 11.70 45.37 34.78
C LEU A 841 11.66 46.16 36.10
N ALA A 842 11.48 45.47 37.24
CA ALA A 842 11.46 46.10 38.55
C ALA A 842 12.81 46.74 38.92
N THR A 843 13.93 46.09 38.55
CA THR A 843 15.28 46.63 38.77
C THR A 843 15.58 47.81 37.85
N ALA A 844 15.13 47.78 36.58
CA ALA A 844 15.32 48.88 35.64
C ALA A 844 14.59 50.17 36.08
N LEU A 845 13.33 50.05 36.52
CA LEU A 845 12.56 51.20 37.01
C LEU A 845 13.23 51.84 38.24
N GLN A 846 13.69 51.02 39.18
CA GLN A 846 14.35 51.50 40.40
C GLN A 846 15.71 52.15 40.11
N VAL A 847 16.48 51.62 39.15
CA VAL A 847 17.74 52.21 38.66
C VAL A 847 17.48 53.54 37.95
N ASP A 848 16.45 53.62 37.10
CA ASP A 848 16.07 54.85 36.39
C ASP A 848 15.54 55.94 37.34
N ILE A 849 14.77 55.56 38.36
CA ILE A 849 14.35 56.47 39.45
C ILE A 849 15.57 57.02 40.18
N LEU A 850 16.52 56.15 40.58
CA LEU A 850 17.76 56.57 41.24
C LEU A 850 18.63 57.46 40.35
N HIS A 851 18.72 57.17 39.05
CA HIS A 851 19.48 57.96 38.09
C HIS A 851 18.89 59.37 37.92
N CYS A 852 17.57 59.45 37.74
CA CYS A 852 16.86 60.73 37.65
C CYS A 852 16.98 61.54 38.95
N TYR A 853 16.82 60.90 40.11
CA TYR A 853 16.94 61.55 41.42
C TYR A 853 18.37 62.09 41.65
N LYS A 854 19.41 61.27 41.41
CA LYS A 854 20.81 61.68 41.54
C LYS A 854 21.19 62.80 40.56
N TRP A 855 20.67 62.78 39.34
CA TRP A 855 20.89 63.84 38.37
C TRP A 855 20.29 65.19 38.82
N ILE A 856 19.07 65.18 39.35
CA ILE A 856 18.40 66.40 39.83
C ILE A 856 19.07 66.95 41.10
N VAL A 857 19.45 66.08 42.05
CA VAL A 857 20.18 66.48 43.27
C VAL A 857 21.56 67.02 42.93
N SER A 858 22.30 66.35 42.04
CA SER A 858 23.59 66.84 41.52
C SER A 858 23.46 68.19 40.79
N TRP A 859 22.35 68.43 40.09
CA TRP A 859 22.08 69.71 39.43
C TRP A 859 21.75 70.83 40.43
N GLN A 860 20.96 70.54 41.49
CA GLN A 860 20.70 71.48 42.59
C GLN A 860 21.96 71.78 43.41
N GLU A 861 22.84 70.80 43.61
CA GLU A 861 24.14 70.96 44.29
C GLU A 861 25.14 71.74 43.41
N ASN A 862 25.21 71.46 42.11
CA ASN A 862 26.05 72.21 41.16
C ASN A 862 25.60 73.67 40.96
N SER A 863 24.32 74.00 41.18
CA SER A 863 23.87 75.41 41.15
C SER A 863 24.20 76.18 42.44
N ARG A 864 24.72 75.51 43.49
CA ARG A 864 25.18 76.16 44.73
C ARG A 864 26.68 76.12 44.97
N TYR A 865 27.46 75.31 44.26
CA TYR A 865 28.92 75.33 44.39
C TYR A 865 29.62 75.08 43.05
N THR A 866 30.26 76.12 42.52
CA THR A 866 31.46 75.95 41.70
C THR A 866 32.52 75.21 42.50
N SER A 867 33.09 74.15 41.92
CA SER A 867 34.17 73.29 42.41
C SER A 867 33.74 72.08 43.27
N PHE A 868 33.74 70.88 42.68
CA PHE A 868 34.83 69.92 42.89
C PHE A 868 34.71 68.72 41.93
N LYS A 869 35.87 68.30 41.41
CA LYS A 869 36.09 67.21 40.46
C LYS A 869 35.57 65.86 40.98
N GLY A 870 34.57 65.27 40.32
CA GLY A 870 34.10 63.92 40.61
C GLY A 870 33.21 63.28 39.54
N ILE A 871 33.22 63.79 38.30
CA ILE A 871 32.24 63.45 37.25
C ILE A 871 32.77 62.41 36.22
N TYR A 872 33.98 61.87 36.39
CA TYR A 872 34.60 61.01 35.37
C TYR A 872 34.64 59.48 35.64
N SER A 873 34.05 58.97 36.73
CA SER A 873 34.16 57.54 37.09
C SER A 873 32.87 56.71 37.09
N LEU A 874 31.68 57.28 36.90
CA LEU A 874 30.40 56.55 37.05
C LEU A 874 29.71 56.13 35.74
N LEU A 875 30.30 56.41 34.57
CA LEU A 875 29.70 56.16 33.25
C LEU A 875 30.18 54.88 32.54
N ARG A 876 30.82 53.93 33.25
CA ARG A 876 31.40 52.73 32.60
C ARG A 876 30.94 51.35 33.07
N VAL A 877 29.90 51.22 33.91
CA VAL A 877 29.47 49.89 34.43
C VAL A 877 27.97 49.62 34.22
N GLY A 878 27.35 50.23 33.21
CA GLY A 878 25.90 50.08 32.94
C GLY A 878 25.56 49.65 31.51
N ARG A 879 26.44 48.91 30.85
CA ARG A 879 26.14 48.21 29.59
C ARG A 879 26.63 46.78 29.72
N GLU A 880 25.79 45.94 30.29
CA GLU A 880 25.69 44.49 30.08
C GLU A 880 24.24 44.07 30.36
#